data_AF-A0A182M4N8-F1
#
_entry.id   AF-A0A182M4N8-F1
#
_cell.length_a   1.000
_cell.length_b   1.000
_cell.length_c   1.000
_cell.angle_alpha   90.00
_cell.angle_beta   90.00
_cell.angle_gamma   90.00
#
_symmetry.space_group_name_H-M   'P 1'
#
loop_
_entity.id
_entity.type
_entity.pdbx_description
1 polymer ?
#
loop_
_entity_poly.entity_id
_entity_poly.type
_entity_poly.pdbx_seq_one_letter_code
_entity_poly.pdbx_strand_id
1 'polypeptide(L)'
;MWYLNRGNGLDMNVIPAWKEGVTGKGVVVTILDDGLESDHPDLEHNYDPYASYDVNSSDNDPMPHYDLTDSNRHGTRCAGEVAATANNSKCAVGIAYGAKVGGVRMLDGDVTDIVEARSLGHNSQHIDIYSASWGPDDDGKTVDGPGELATRAFIEGVRNGRGGKGSIFIWASGNGGREHDNCNCDGYTNSIWTLSISSTSQEGQVPWFSEMCSSTLATTYSSGNTNEKQVITTDLHHTCTSSHTGTSASAPLAAGIAALVLEANHNLTWRDLQHIVVRTAKPANLIDPNWAVNGVGRRVSHSFGYGLMDAAAMVRLARTWKTVPEQQVCEINARHLDKQIPPRTKVTMQLIVEHCMGVNYLEHVQAKITLTSQRRGDIKIFLTSPSGTRVTLLTPRSHDLSRSGFNQWPFMSVHTWGEAPHGTWQLEIHNEGRLLGSIAAGRDASTVSFSGTTVTASSIYNDRYPAASSINARIPKVFQQYDKIQQFYPELQPYSSIRDEHDLHMPPLPDGLAGQVPPPSPPVVKPNFAAGSSSSASSNNFQFQTSGKGEIISGSKLPAAPGIMLGSGGTSLFSGDTASPGKPSRAKIFFPDSDIIDAIPRKISSSLQPIPPSYVSSPYYSRTQSSFISSSNEQKHGKGIYSLIITPYN
;
A
#
# COMPACT_ATOMS: atom_id res chain seq x y z
N MET A 1 18.68 5.60 7.43
CA MET A 1 17.48 4.80 7.10
C MET A 1 17.87 3.33 7.00
N TRP A 2 17.28 2.44 7.79
CA TRP A 2 17.76 1.05 7.93
C TRP A 2 17.26 0.09 6.83
N TYR A 3 16.11 0.40 6.23
CA TYR A 3 15.46 -0.34 5.15
C TYR A 3 16.10 -0.12 3.77
N LEU A 4 17.04 0.83 3.66
CA LEU A 4 17.83 1.14 2.45
C LEU A 4 19.26 0.57 2.51
N ASN A 5 19.79 0.40 3.73
CA ASN A 5 21.17 0.02 3.98
C ASN A 5 21.30 -0.60 5.38
N ARG A 6 20.97 -1.89 5.51
CA ARG A 6 21.22 -2.68 6.71
C ARG A 6 22.43 -3.61 6.53
N GLY A 7 22.72 -4.00 5.29
CA GLY A 7 23.62 -5.09 4.99
C GLY A 7 22.95 -6.46 5.19
N ASN A 8 23.71 -7.52 4.94
CA ASN A 8 23.28 -8.92 5.04
C ASN A 8 22.01 -9.31 4.23
N GLY A 9 21.57 -8.47 3.28
CA GLY A 9 20.34 -8.70 2.51
C GLY A 9 19.06 -8.48 3.32
N LEU A 10 19.09 -7.57 4.30
CA LEU A 10 17.97 -7.20 5.17
C LEU A 10 17.46 -5.76 4.88
N ASP A 11 17.56 -5.35 3.62
CA ASP A 11 17.11 -4.09 3.04
C ASP A 11 16.54 -4.35 1.63
N MET A 12 15.83 -3.39 1.05
CA MET A 12 15.08 -3.57 -0.20
C MET A 12 15.95 -3.51 -1.47
N ASN A 13 17.26 -3.73 -1.34
CA ASN A 13 18.26 -3.65 -2.42
C ASN A 13 18.19 -2.36 -3.26
N VAL A 14 17.92 -1.23 -2.60
CA VAL A 14 17.84 0.10 -3.24
C VAL A 14 19.23 0.62 -3.65
N ILE A 15 20.25 0.50 -2.80
CA ILE A 15 21.62 0.94 -3.11
C ILE A 15 22.19 0.29 -4.39
N PRO A 16 22.02 -1.03 -4.66
CA PRO A 16 22.41 -1.61 -5.94
C PRO A 16 21.71 -1.02 -7.16
N ALA A 17 20.46 -0.54 -7.06
CA ALA A 17 19.79 0.17 -8.16
C ALA A 17 20.40 1.57 -8.38
N TRP A 18 20.65 2.32 -7.31
CA TRP A 18 21.36 3.62 -7.37
C TRP A 18 22.77 3.48 -7.99
N LYS A 19 23.49 2.40 -7.67
CA LYS A 19 24.80 2.07 -8.28
C LYS A 19 24.73 1.74 -9.77
N GLU A 20 23.55 1.41 -10.29
CA GLU A 20 23.29 1.25 -11.73
C GLU A 20 22.76 2.52 -12.40
N GLY A 21 22.91 3.67 -11.73
CA GLY A 21 22.59 5.01 -12.26
C GLY A 21 21.12 5.41 -12.20
N VAL A 22 20.27 4.60 -11.55
CA VAL A 22 18.82 4.80 -11.49
C VAL A 22 18.43 5.44 -10.17
N THR A 23 17.77 6.59 -10.21
CA THR A 23 17.41 7.43 -9.04
C THR A 23 15.96 7.92 -9.05
N GLY A 24 15.14 7.45 -10.00
CA GLY A 24 13.75 7.88 -10.24
C GLY A 24 13.66 9.04 -11.23
N LYS A 25 14.74 9.35 -11.94
CA LYS A 25 14.86 10.58 -12.72
C LYS A 25 13.84 10.64 -13.87
N GLY A 26 13.12 11.75 -13.95
CA GLY A 26 12.12 11.97 -14.99
C GLY A 26 10.82 11.17 -14.78
N VAL A 27 10.58 10.69 -13.56
CA VAL A 27 9.31 10.10 -13.12
C VAL A 27 8.65 11.05 -12.14
N VAL A 28 7.32 11.15 -12.21
CA VAL A 28 6.51 12.05 -11.35
C VAL A 28 5.63 11.23 -10.41
N VAL A 29 5.74 11.46 -9.11
CA VAL A 29 4.94 10.83 -8.07
C VAL A 29 4.05 11.87 -7.39
N THR A 30 2.83 11.51 -7.01
CA THR A 30 2.00 12.31 -6.10
C THR A 30 1.58 11.53 -4.87
N ILE A 31 1.44 12.23 -3.75
CA ILE A 31 0.95 11.73 -2.47
C ILE A 31 -0.50 12.22 -2.30
N LEU A 32 -1.48 11.32 -2.27
CA LEU A 32 -2.91 11.65 -2.10
C LEU A 32 -3.27 11.57 -0.62
N ASP A 33 -3.24 12.69 0.12
CA ASP A 33 -3.18 12.65 1.59
C ASP A 33 -3.62 13.98 2.27
N ASP A 34 -3.12 14.30 3.46
CA ASP A 34 -3.44 15.51 4.24
C ASP A 34 -2.74 16.80 3.77
N GLY A 35 -1.66 16.69 3.02
CA GLY A 35 -0.92 17.81 2.41
C GLY A 35 0.55 17.46 2.12
N LEU A 36 1.29 18.44 1.61
CA LEU A 36 2.74 18.33 1.41
C LEU A 36 3.40 19.70 1.67
N GLU A 37 4.28 19.73 2.67
CA GLU A 37 5.10 20.89 3.03
C GLU A 37 6.12 21.20 1.91
N SER A 38 5.68 21.90 0.88
CA SER A 38 6.38 22.07 -0.39
C SER A 38 7.69 22.87 -0.29
N ASP A 39 7.84 23.68 0.77
CA ASP A 39 9.05 24.42 1.10
C ASP A 39 9.99 23.68 2.07
N HIS A 40 9.68 22.43 2.44
CA HIS A 40 10.54 21.61 3.30
C HIS A 40 11.96 21.49 2.68
N PRO A 41 13.07 21.81 3.40
CA PRO A 41 14.44 21.87 2.85
C PRO A 41 15.04 20.57 2.30
N ASP A 42 14.28 19.48 2.35
CA ASP A 42 14.61 18.17 1.80
C ASP A 42 13.66 17.76 0.64
N LEU A 43 12.57 18.51 0.41
CA LEU A 43 11.60 18.32 -0.65
C LEU A 43 11.63 19.43 -1.70
N GLU A 44 11.94 20.69 -1.34
CA GLU A 44 11.82 21.89 -2.20
C GLU A 44 12.43 21.74 -3.61
N HIS A 45 13.56 21.03 -3.74
CA HIS A 45 14.23 20.81 -5.03
C HIS A 45 13.52 19.75 -5.89
N ASN A 46 12.87 18.78 -5.26
CA ASN A 46 12.13 17.68 -5.89
C ASN A 46 10.61 17.93 -5.94
N TYR A 47 10.11 19.01 -5.34
CA TYR A 47 8.71 19.43 -5.44
C TYR A 47 8.28 19.69 -6.90
N ASP A 48 7.02 19.38 -7.22
CA ASP A 48 6.40 19.64 -8.51
C ASP A 48 4.95 20.14 -8.36
N PRO A 49 4.66 21.42 -8.70
CA PRO A 49 3.31 21.97 -8.62
C PRO A 49 2.35 21.42 -9.69
N TYR A 50 2.84 20.74 -10.73
CA TYR A 50 1.97 20.04 -11.69
C TYR A 50 1.57 18.64 -11.22
N ALA A 51 2.20 18.14 -10.16
CA ALA A 51 1.82 16.92 -9.45
C ALA A 51 1.00 17.20 -8.18
N SER A 52 0.57 18.45 -7.99
CA SER A 52 0.02 18.95 -6.72
C SER A 52 -1.26 19.77 -6.89
N TYR A 53 -2.16 19.67 -5.90
CA TYR A 53 -3.42 20.41 -5.86
C TYR A 53 -4.05 20.35 -4.47
N ASP A 54 -4.86 21.33 -4.10
CA ASP A 54 -5.68 21.27 -2.89
C ASP A 54 -7.15 21.07 -3.25
N VAL A 55 -7.68 19.88 -3.00
CA VAL A 55 -9.09 19.54 -3.25
C VAL A 55 -9.99 20.02 -2.10
N ASN A 56 -9.47 20.15 -0.89
CA ASN A 56 -10.22 20.65 0.27
C ASN A 56 -10.50 22.17 0.14
N SER A 57 -9.51 22.96 -0.29
CA SER A 57 -9.63 24.42 -0.53
C SER A 57 -10.01 24.78 -1.97
N SER A 58 -9.81 23.86 -2.93
CA SER A 58 -10.01 24.04 -4.38
C SER A 58 -9.05 25.04 -5.06
N ASP A 59 -7.77 24.97 -4.71
CA ASP A 59 -6.68 25.73 -5.34
C ASP A 59 -5.42 24.87 -5.58
N ASN A 60 -4.27 25.48 -5.90
CA ASN A 60 -3.07 24.77 -6.35
C ASN A 60 -1.98 24.60 -5.27
N ASP A 61 -2.21 25.05 -4.04
CA ASP A 61 -1.21 25.03 -2.96
C ASP A 61 -1.46 23.88 -1.98
N PRO A 62 -0.70 22.76 -2.04
CA PRO A 62 -0.96 21.57 -1.23
C PRO A 62 -0.46 21.69 0.22
N MET A 63 -0.03 22.89 0.65
CA MET A 63 0.56 23.11 1.96
C MET A 63 -0.40 22.66 3.09
N PRO A 64 0.08 21.86 4.05
CA PRO A 64 -0.75 21.35 5.14
C PRO A 64 -1.13 22.47 6.12
N HIS A 65 -2.34 22.43 6.66
CA HIS A 65 -2.70 23.29 7.78
C HIS A 65 -2.00 22.81 9.06
N TYR A 66 -1.08 23.64 9.58
CA TYR A 66 -0.50 23.44 10.91
C TYR A 66 -1.56 23.62 12.01
N ASP A 67 -1.73 22.61 12.86
CA ASP A 67 -2.57 22.66 14.06
C ASP A 67 -1.78 22.38 15.35
N LEU A 68 -2.45 22.39 16.51
CA LEU A 68 -1.80 22.20 17.82
C LEU A 68 -1.36 20.75 18.11
N THR A 69 -1.58 19.82 17.18
CA THR A 69 -1.31 18.38 17.30
C THR A 69 -0.49 17.81 16.15
N ASP A 70 -0.10 18.66 15.18
CA ASP A 70 0.50 18.31 13.90
C ASP A 70 -0.27 17.19 13.20
N SER A 71 -1.60 17.32 13.11
CA SER A 71 -2.47 16.31 12.48
C SER A 71 -2.08 16.06 11.03
N ASN A 72 -2.01 17.13 10.23
CA ASN A 72 -1.75 17.15 8.79
C ASN A 72 -0.28 16.93 8.39
N ARG A 73 0.40 15.96 9.02
CA ARG A 73 1.84 15.66 8.83
C ARG A 73 2.11 14.44 7.94
N HIS A 74 1.08 13.70 7.57
CA HIS A 74 1.19 12.36 7.05
C HIS A 74 1.70 12.36 5.60
N GLY A 75 1.13 13.16 4.72
CA GLY A 75 1.59 13.30 3.34
C GLY A 75 3.01 13.86 3.21
N THR A 76 3.38 14.82 4.07
CA THR A 76 4.75 15.35 4.17
C THR A 76 5.76 14.27 4.56
N ARG A 77 5.39 13.34 5.44
CA ARG A 77 6.24 12.18 5.80
C ARG A 77 6.39 11.21 4.63
N CYS A 78 5.28 10.87 3.97
CA CYS A 78 5.26 9.99 2.81
C CYS A 78 6.08 10.55 1.63
N ALA A 79 6.02 11.86 1.38
CA ALA A 79 6.77 12.52 0.30
C ALA A 79 8.29 12.34 0.43
N GLY A 80 8.83 12.42 1.66
CA GLY A 80 10.26 12.22 1.92
C GLY A 80 10.75 10.80 1.66
N GLU A 81 9.92 9.79 1.90
CA GLU A 81 10.26 8.39 1.61
C GLU A 81 10.41 8.12 0.11
N VAL A 82 9.59 8.80 -0.70
CA VAL A 82 9.70 8.77 -2.16
C VAL A 82 10.92 9.56 -2.61
N ALA A 83 11.02 10.85 -2.28
CA ALA A 83 11.89 11.79 -2.98
C ALA A 83 12.63 12.83 -2.10
N ALA A 84 12.90 12.56 -0.82
CA ALA A 84 13.83 13.40 -0.05
C ALA A 84 15.21 13.53 -0.75
N THR A 85 15.82 14.70 -0.66
CA THR A 85 16.92 15.16 -1.52
C THR A 85 18.27 14.59 -1.07
N ALA A 86 18.89 13.76 -1.91
CA ALA A 86 20.19 13.18 -1.58
C ALA A 86 21.32 14.22 -1.43
N ASN A 87 22.18 14.03 -0.44
CA ASN A 87 23.45 14.73 -0.22
C ASN A 87 23.38 16.23 0.16
N ASN A 88 22.20 16.76 0.50
CA ASN A 88 22.02 18.12 1.03
C ASN A 88 22.42 18.30 2.52
N SER A 89 22.77 17.21 3.21
CA SER A 89 23.00 17.16 4.68
C SER A 89 21.78 17.50 5.54
N LYS A 90 20.57 17.25 5.02
CA LYS A 90 19.30 17.25 5.77
C LYS A 90 18.85 15.82 6.06
N CYS A 91 17.79 15.73 6.88
CA CYS A 91 16.91 14.59 7.12
C CYS A 91 17.33 13.19 6.61
N ALA A 92 17.10 12.93 5.33
CA ALA A 92 16.90 11.59 4.81
C ALA A 92 17.46 11.45 3.37
N VAL A 93 16.96 10.47 2.63
CA VAL A 93 17.14 10.35 1.18
C VAL A 93 16.05 9.45 0.64
N GLY A 94 15.20 9.97 -0.24
CA GLY A 94 14.09 9.22 -0.82
C GLY A 94 14.61 8.04 -1.64
N ILE A 95 13.83 6.96 -1.72
CA ILE A 95 14.19 5.81 -2.57
C ILE A 95 14.41 6.27 -4.02
N ALA A 96 13.61 7.22 -4.48
CA ALA A 96 13.68 7.89 -5.77
C ALA A 96 14.07 9.37 -5.61
N TYR A 97 15.20 9.65 -4.96
CA TYR A 97 15.69 11.01 -4.69
C TYR A 97 15.96 11.90 -5.92
N GLY A 98 15.86 11.37 -7.15
CA GLY A 98 15.90 12.14 -8.39
C GLY A 98 14.55 12.24 -9.13
N ALA A 99 13.48 11.66 -8.59
CA ALA A 99 12.11 11.83 -9.07
C ALA A 99 11.55 13.21 -8.67
N LYS A 100 10.43 13.56 -9.30
CA LYS A 100 9.59 14.67 -8.86
C LYS A 100 8.46 14.18 -7.97
N VAL A 101 8.14 14.94 -6.93
CA VAL A 101 7.08 14.64 -5.97
C VAL A 101 6.11 15.82 -5.83
N GLY A 102 4.82 15.53 -5.87
CA GLY A 102 3.75 16.47 -5.51
C GLY A 102 2.84 15.89 -4.43
N GLY A 103 1.91 16.71 -3.97
CA GLY A 103 0.91 16.33 -2.98
C GLY A 103 -0.47 16.80 -3.40
N VAL A 104 -1.47 15.94 -3.26
CA VAL A 104 -2.88 16.33 -3.35
C VAL A 104 -3.43 16.37 -1.94
N ARG A 105 -3.69 17.57 -1.44
CA ARG A 105 -4.37 17.78 -0.15
C ARG A 105 -5.85 17.45 -0.32
N MET A 106 -6.29 16.36 0.29
CA MET A 106 -7.66 15.84 0.17
C MET A 106 -8.23 15.23 1.46
N LEU A 107 -7.41 14.86 2.44
CA LEU A 107 -7.85 14.29 3.73
C LEU A 107 -8.21 15.32 4.81
N ASP A 108 -7.77 16.58 4.70
CA ASP A 108 -8.04 17.63 5.71
C ASP A 108 -9.40 18.31 5.45
N GLY A 109 -10.46 17.50 5.49
CA GLY A 109 -11.85 17.92 5.27
C GLY A 109 -12.81 16.75 5.02
N ASP A 110 -14.04 17.05 4.59
CA ASP A 110 -15.05 16.03 4.26
C ASP A 110 -14.66 15.25 2.98
N VAL A 111 -14.08 14.05 3.16
CA VAL A 111 -13.79 13.13 2.05
C VAL A 111 -15.09 12.58 1.46
N THR A 112 -15.22 12.65 0.14
CA THR A 112 -16.39 12.19 -0.61
C THR A 112 -15.98 11.64 -1.98
N ASP A 113 -16.83 10.82 -2.61
CA ASP A 113 -16.62 10.22 -3.95
C ASP A 113 -16.12 11.23 -5.02
N ILE A 114 -16.57 12.50 -4.97
CA ILE A 114 -16.07 13.55 -5.88
C ILE A 114 -14.70 14.13 -5.49
N VAL A 115 -14.36 14.18 -4.20
CA VAL A 115 -13.02 14.56 -3.71
C VAL A 115 -12.00 13.48 -4.08
N GLU A 116 -12.34 12.22 -3.82
CA GLU A 116 -11.55 11.04 -4.22
C GLU A 116 -11.34 11.00 -5.73
N ALA A 117 -12.40 11.10 -6.53
CA ALA A 117 -12.33 11.06 -7.99
C ALA A 117 -11.49 12.19 -8.60
N ARG A 118 -11.56 13.39 -8.02
CA ARG A 118 -10.70 14.52 -8.41
C ARG A 118 -9.23 14.25 -8.09
N SER A 119 -8.96 13.66 -6.92
CA SER A 119 -7.61 13.34 -6.45
C SER A 119 -6.97 12.25 -7.32
N LEU A 120 -7.70 11.14 -7.53
CA LEU A 120 -7.30 10.03 -8.39
C LEU A 120 -7.14 10.42 -9.87
N GLY A 121 -7.97 11.37 -10.34
CA GLY A 121 -7.95 11.86 -11.72
C GLY A 121 -6.99 13.03 -11.97
N HIS A 122 -6.38 13.61 -10.93
CA HIS A 122 -5.55 14.82 -11.04
C HIS A 122 -4.35 14.59 -11.97
N ASN A 123 -4.23 15.42 -13.02
CA ASN A 123 -3.09 15.51 -13.93
C ASN A 123 -2.50 14.16 -14.43
N SER A 124 -3.36 13.19 -14.77
CA SER A 124 -2.98 11.81 -15.14
C SER A 124 -2.14 11.63 -16.42
N GLN A 125 -1.82 12.71 -17.15
CA GLN A 125 -0.87 12.69 -18.27
C GLN A 125 0.53 13.17 -17.87
N HIS A 126 0.66 13.80 -16.70
CA HIS A 126 1.92 14.30 -16.12
C HIS A 126 2.42 13.39 -15.00
N ILE A 127 1.50 12.91 -14.15
CA ILE A 127 1.81 12.06 -12.99
C ILE A 127 1.93 10.60 -13.43
N ASP A 128 3.03 9.93 -13.07
CA ASP A 128 3.21 8.49 -13.29
C ASP A 128 2.57 7.65 -12.17
N ILE A 129 2.83 8.03 -10.92
CA ILE A 129 2.54 7.21 -9.73
C ILE A 129 1.73 8.02 -8.71
N TYR A 130 0.69 7.40 -8.17
CA TYR A 130 -0.14 7.91 -7.09
C TYR A 130 0.07 7.01 -5.87
N SER A 131 0.53 7.57 -4.76
CA SER A 131 0.66 6.87 -3.48
C SER A 131 -0.47 7.30 -2.55
N ALA A 132 -1.17 6.32 -1.96
CA ALA A 132 -2.26 6.57 -1.03
C ALA A 132 -2.28 5.54 0.11
N SER A 133 -2.86 5.93 1.24
CA SER A 133 -2.98 5.08 2.43
C SER A 133 -4.24 5.38 3.25
N TRP A 134 -5.30 5.79 2.56
CA TRP A 134 -6.64 5.99 3.08
C TRP A 134 -7.61 4.95 2.50
N GLY A 135 -8.75 4.78 3.16
CA GLY A 135 -9.78 3.79 2.85
C GLY A 135 -10.94 3.91 3.84
N PRO A 136 -11.73 2.85 4.03
CA PRO A 136 -12.71 2.78 5.11
C PRO A 136 -12.06 2.74 6.50
N ASP A 137 -12.87 2.82 7.56
CA ASP A 137 -12.40 2.64 8.94
C ASP A 137 -11.75 1.23 9.13
N ASP A 138 -10.46 1.20 9.53
CA ASP A 138 -9.63 0.03 9.86
C ASP A 138 -10.10 -0.70 11.16
N ASP A 139 -11.38 -1.10 11.23
CA ASP A 139 -12.13 -1.26 12.49
C ASP A 139 -12.67 -2.68 12.79
N GLY A 140 -12.39 -3.66 11.93
CA GLY A 140 -12.82 -5.05 12.07
C GLY A 140 -14.31 -5.29 11.77
N LYS A 141 -15.06 -4.30 11.26
CA LYS A 141 -16.52 -4.37 11.04
C LYS A 141 -16.99 -3.73 9.72
N THR A 142 -16.29 -2.73 9.19
CA THR A 142 -16.67 -1.97 8.00
C THR A 142 -16.43 -2.76 6.72
N VAL A 143 -17.20 -2.51 5.67
CA VAL A 143 -16.98 -3.04 4.30
C VAL A 143 -17.47 -1.95 3.38
N ASP A 144 -16.55 -1.24 2.74
CA ASP A 144 -16.84 -0.11 1.87
C ASP A 144 -15.70 0.13 0.87
N GLY A 145 -15.88 1.00 -0.11
CA GLY A 145 -14.90 1.20 -1.17
C GLY A 145 -15.22 2.39 -2.09
N PRO A 146 -14.49 2.52 -3.22
CA PRO A 146 -14.66 3.66 -4.14
C PRO A 146 -16.09 3.76 -4.66
N GLY A 147 -16.65 4.97 -4.57
CA GLY A 147 -17.94 5.30 -5.16
C GLY A 147 -17.93 5.25 -6.69
N GLU A 148 -19.01 5.73 -7.34
CA GLU A 148 -19.13 5.64 -8.80
C GLU A 148 -18.10 6.55 -9.50
N LEU A 149 -17.80 7.71 -8.92
CA LEU A 149 -16.84 8.66 -9.48
C LEU A 149 -15.39 8.19 -9.24
N ALA A 150 -15.06 7.72 -8.03
CA ALA A 150 -13.74 7.19 -7.70
C ALA A 150 -13.43 5.92 -8.49
N THR A 151 -14.40 5.00 -8.62
CA THR A 151 -14.31 3.83 -9.50
C THR A 151 -14.06 4.23 -10.96
N ARG A 152 -14.77 5.25 -11.45
CA ARG A 152 -14.56 5.80 -12.80
C ARG A 152 -13.17 6.45 -12.96
N ALA A 153 -12.67 7.13 -11.93
CA ALA A 153 -11.34 7.75 -11.92
C ALA A 153 -10.21 6.70 -11.98
N PHE A 154 -10.31 5.60 -11.23
CA PHE A 154 -9.38 4.46 -11.37
C PHE A 154 -9.39 3.88 -12.79
N ILE A 155 -10.58 3.61 -13.35
CA ILE A 155 -10.75 3.05 -14.71
C ILE A 155 -10.17 3.99 -15.78
N GLU A 156 -10.39 5.29 -15.65
CA GLU A 156 -9.83 6.31 -16.55
C GLU A 156 -8.30 6.39 -16.41
N GLY A 157 -7.81 6.42 -15.17
CA GLY A 157 -6.38 6.45 -14.85
C GLY A 157 -5.63 5.27 -15.47
N VAL A 158 -6.06 4.03 -15.24
CA VAL A 158 -5.37 2.83 -15.77
C VAL A 158 -5.54 2.60 -17.27
N ARG A 159 -6.50 3.27 -17.93
CA ARG A 159 -6.70 3.18 -19.38
C ARG A 159 -5.97 4.27 -20.15
N ASN A 160 -6.15 5.52 -19.73
CA ASN A 160 -5.75 6.70 -20.50
C ASN A 160 -4.56 7.43 -19.88
N GLY A 161 -4.31 7.26 -18.58
CA GLY A 161 -3.17 7.88 -17.89
C GLY A 161 -1.82 7.54 -18.53
N ARG A 162 -0.85 8.43 -18.37
CA ARG A 162 0.53 8.31 -18.88
C ARG A 162 0.60 8.01 -20.38
N GLY A 163 -0.25 8.67 -21.18
CA GLY A 163 -0.36 8.44 -22.62
C GLY A 163 -0.86 7.04 -23.00
N GLY A 164 -1.84 6.50 -22.26
CA GLY A 164 -2.42 5.18 -22.51
C GLY A 164 -1.65 4.00 -21.91
N LYS A 165 -0.61 4.24 -21.10
CA LYS A 165 0.11 3.19 -20.34
C LYS A 165 -0.60 2.83 -19.03
N GLY A 166 -1.47 3.71 -18.57
CA GLY A 166 -2.20 3.63 -17.31
C GLY A 166 -1.39 4.14 -16.13
N SER A 167 -2.00 5.05 -15.36
CA SER A 167 -1.55 5.51 -14.05
C SER A 167 -1.27 4.33 -13.11
N ILE A 168 -0.24 4.46 -12.28
CA ILE A 168 0.10 3.46 -11.26
C ILE A 168 -0.41 3.96 -9.91
N PHE A 169 -1.43 3.29 -9.38
CA PHE A 169 -1.94 3.54 -8.03
C PHE A 169 -1.30 2.54 -7.07
N ILE A 170 -0.62 3.01 -6.03
CA ILE A 170 0.01 2.19 -4.99
C ILE A 170 -0.69 2.49 -3.66
N TRP A 171 -1.12 1.43 -2.98
CA TRP A 171 -2.03 1.53 -1.85
C TRP A 171 -1.51 0.78 -0.64
N ALA A 172 -1.66 1.37 0.56
CA ALA A 172 -1.48 0.64 1.81
C ALA A 172 -2.56 -0.45 1.96
N SER A 173 -2.26 -1.52 2.71
CA SER A 173 -3.20 -2.62 2.95
C SER A 173 -3.98 -2.52 4.28
N GLY A 174 -4.25 -1.30 4.77
CA GLY A 174 -4.93 -1.07 6.06
C GLY A 174 -4.07 -1.35 7.31
N ASN A 175 -4.55 -0.88 8.46
CA ASN A 175 -3.90 -1.00 9.78
C ASN A 175 -4.78 -1.72 10.83
N GLY A 176 -5.90 -2.33 10.41
CA GLY A 176 -6.90 -2.98 11.25
C GLY A 176 -6.52 -4.36 11.80
N GLY A 177 -5.27 -4.81 11.66
CA GLY A 177 -4.82 -6.14 12.09
C GLY A 177 -5.07 -6.44 13.58
N ARG A 178 -5.01 -5.41 14.43
CA ARG A 178 -5.34 -5.49 15.86
C ARG A 178 -6.81 -5.80 16.12
N GLU A 179 -7.71 -5.18 15.35
CA GLU A 179 -9.16 -5.35 15.44
C GLU A 179 -9.65 -6.56 14.59
N HIS A 180 -8.69 -7.37 14.11
CA HIS A 180 -8.89 -8.57 13.30
C HIS A 180 -9.61 -8.31 11.97
N ASP A 181 -9.26 -7.20 11.31
CA ASP A 181 -9.75 -6.89 9.98
C ASP A 181 -9.07 -7.69 8.85
N ASN A 182 -9.58 -7.54 7.63
CA ASN A 182 -9.20 -8.22 6.41
C ASN A 182 -9.34 -7.25 5.24
N CYS A 183 -8.21 -6.85 4.67
CA CYS A 183 -8.13 -5.86 3.60
C CYS A 183 -8.83 -6.23 2.26
N ASN A 184 -9.46 -7.41 2.11
CA ASN A 184 -10.44 -7.63 1.03
C ASN A 184 -11.81 -6.96 1.32
N CYS A 185 -12.03 -6.41 2.53
CA CYS A 185 -13.19 -5.62 2.94
C CYS A 185 -13.04 -4.12 2.59
N ASP A 186 -11.82 -3.66 2.33
CA ASP A 186 -11.52 -2.35 1.75
C ASP A 186 -11.54 -2.45 0.23
N GLY A 187 -12.51 -1.78 -0.42
CA GLY A 187 -12.64 -1.77 -1.88
C GLY A 187 -11.53 -1.04 -2.63
N TYR A 188 -10.74 -0.17 -1.97
CA TYR A 188 -9.58 0.49 -2.59
C TYR A 188 -8.42 -0.51 -2.71
N THR A 189 -7.95 -1.10 -1.61
CA THR A 189 -6.83 -2.05 -1.63
C THR A 189 -7.22 -3.45 -2.19
N ASN A 190 -8.52 -3.77 -2.25
CA ASN A 190 -9.07 -4.94 -2.97
C ASN A 190 -9.23 -4.70 -4.49
N SER A 191 -8.99 -3.48 -4.99
CA SER A 191 -9.08 -3.16 -6.42
C SER A 191 -7.99 -3.85 -7.25
N ILE A 192 -8.30 -4.21 -8.50
CA ILE A 192 -7.29 -4.70 -9.45
C ILE A 192 -6.38 -3.57 -9.95
N TRP A 193 -6.86 -2.33 -9.91
CA TRP A 193 -6.20 -1.12 -10.43
C TRP A 193 -5.15 -0.56 -9.47
N THR A 194 -5.25 -0.92 -8.20
CA THR A 194 -4.26 -0.61 -7.16
C THR A 194 -3.21 -1.71 -7.05
N LEU A 195 -1.99 -1.31 -6.68
CA LEU A 195 -0.90 -2.19 -6.30
C LEU A 195 -0.83 -2.16 -4.76
N SER A 196 -1.54 -3.11 -4.13
CA SER A 196 -1.68 -3.20 -2.67
C SER A 196 -0.38 -3.69 -2.02
N ILE A 197 0.06 -2.98 -0.98
CA ILE A 197 1.32 -3.17 -0.26
C ILE A 197 1.06 -3.29 1.25
N SER A 198 1.46 -4.42 1.82
CA SER A 198 1.50 -4.66 3.26
C SER A 198 2.89 -4.34 3.86
N SER A 199 3.00 -4.37 5.18
CA SER A 199 4.25 -4.08 5.89
C SER A 199 4.92 -5.33 6.46
N THR A 200 6.24 -5.29 6.54
CA THR A 200 7.02 -6.18 7.43
C THR A 200 7.87 -5.37 8.41
N SER A 201 8.09 -5.96 9.58
CA SER A 201 8.87 -5.35 10.66
C SER A 201 10.37 -5.34 10.35
N GLN A 202 11.19 -4.71 11.20
CA GLN A 202 12.65 -4.79 11.06
C GLN A 202 13.12 -6.25 11.06
N GLU A 203 12.61 -7.08 11.96
CA GLU A 203 12.95 -8.50 12.10
C GLU A 203 12.27 -9.43 11.08
N GLY A 204 11.51 -8.88 10.12
CA GLY A 204 10.82 -9.66 9.10
C GLY A 204 9.51 -10.31 9.56
N GLN A 205 8.97 -9.88 10.72
CA GLN A 205 7.70 -10.34 11.25
C GLN A 205 6.52 -9.65 10.55
N VAL A 206 5.31 -10.20 10.73
CA VAL A 206 4.05 -9.49 10.44
C VAL A 206 3.82 -8.46 11.56
N PRO A 207 3.74 -7.14 11.27
CA PRO A 207 3.47 -6.12 12.29
C PRO A 207 2.06 -6.24 12.87
N TRP A 208 1.88 -5.84 14.12
CA TRP A 208 0.61 -5.97 14.86
C TRP A 208 -0.59 -5.21 14.24
N PHE A 209 -0.31 -4.22 13.39
CA PHE A 209 -1.32 -3.46 12.65
C PHE A 209 -1.61 -4.04 11.26
N SER A 210 -0.70 -4.81 10.65
CA SER A 210 -0.85 -5.22 9.26
C SER A 210 -2.01 -6.19 9.10
N GLU A 211 -2.94 -5.86 8.22
CA GLU A 211 -4.02 -6.77 7.86
C GLU A 211 -3.53 -7.91 6.95
N MET A 212 -4.41 -8.90 6.78
CA MET A 212 -4.14 -10.08 5.97
C MET A 212 -5.30 -10.36 5.01
N CYS A 213 -5.03 -10.27 3.71
CA CYS A 213 -6.02 -10.48 2.66
C CYS A 213 -5.37 -11.14 1.43
N SER A 214 -6.11 -11.28 0.33
CA SER A 214 -5.62 -11.94 -0.89
C SER A 214 -5.33 -10.99 -2.05
N SER A 215 -5.66 -9.70 -1.89
CA SER A 215 -5.33 -8.63 -2.84
C SER A 215 -3.88 -8.10 -2.71
N THR A 216 -3.27 -8.17 -1.53
CA THR A 216 -1.87 -7.77 -1.27
C THR A 216 -0.92 -8.38 -2.31
N LEU A 217 -0.23 -7.54 -3.08
CA LEU A 217 0.69 -7.99 -4.12
C LEU A 217 2.10 -8.25 -3.56
N ALA A 218 2.57 -7.38 -2.68
CA ALA A 218 3.91 -7.44 -2.11
C ALA A 218 4.01 -6.68 -0.77
N THR A 219 5.24 -6.47 -0.31
CA THR A 219 5.53 -5.84 0.97
C THR A 219 6.80 -4.99 0.93
N THR A 220 6.81 -3.94 1.74
CA THR A 220 8.00 -3.14 2.07
C THR A 220 8.19 -3.10 3.59
N TYR A 221 9.31 -2.54 4.04
CA TYR A 221 9.57 -2.38 5.47
C TYR A 221 8.72 -1.26 6.09
N SER A 222 8.37 -1.41 7.36
CA SER A 222 7.80 -0.34 8.20
C SER A 222 8.18 -0.59 9.67
N SER A 223 7.55 0.13 10.60
CA SER A 223 7.58 -0.10 12.04
C SER A 223 7.16 -1.51 12.45
N GLY A 224 7.74 -2.01 13.55
CA GLY A 224 7.37 -3.27 14.17
C GLY A 224 6.94 -3.13 15.64
N ASN A 225 7.48 -4.01 16.48
CA ASN A 225 7.38 -3.94 17.93
C ASN A 225 8.20 -2.77 18.50
N THR A 226 7.99 -2.42 19.78
CA THR A 226 8.62 -1.25 20.45
C THR A 226 10.15 -1.24 20.43
N ASN A 227 10.80 -2.40 20.28
CA ASN A 227 12.27 -2.53 20.21
C ASN A 227 12.82 -2.45 18.77
N GLU A 228 11.94 -2.46 17.77
CA GLU A 228 12.30 -2.42 16.35
C GLU A 228 12.31 -0.98 15.83
N LYS A 229 13.20 -0.69 14.88
CA LYS A 229 13.30 0.65 14.27
C LYS A 229 12.08 0.95 13.41
N GLN A 230 11.72 2.22 13.38
CA GLN A 230 10.61 2.78 12.61
C GLN A 230 11.14 3.50 11.36
N VAL A 231 10.25 4.08 10.55
CA VAL A 231 10.63 4.82 9.34
C VAL A 231 11.24 6.19 9.69
N ILE A 232 12.24 6.61 8.91
CA ILE A 232 12.98 7.87 9.08
C ILE A 232 12.76 8.71 7.82
N THR A 233 12.08 9.86 7.96
CA THR A 233 11.68 10.70 6.82
C THR A 233 11.50 12.15 7.27
N THR A 234 11.14 13.03 6.32
CA THR A 234 10.74 14.42 6.53
C THR A 234 9.53 14.53 7.45
N ASP A 235 9.36 15.64 8.14
CA ASP A 235 8.22 15.88 9.05
C ASP A 235 7.92 17.39 9.11
N LEU A 236 6.74 17.77 9.58
CA LEU A 236 6.30 19.18 9.56
C LEU A 236 7.26 20.13 10.27
N HIS A 237 7.12 21.42 9.96
CA HIS A 237 7.92 22.54 10.46
C HIS A 237 9.38 22.45 10.03
N HIS A 238 9.63 21.89 8.85
CA HIS A 238 10.95 21.68 8.26
C HIS A 238 11.84 20.72 9.08
N THR A 239 11.22 19.71 9.70
CA THR A 239 11.88 18.81 10.67
C THR A 239 11.99 17.34 10.18
N CYS A 240 12.32 16.43 11.11
CA CYS A 240 12.71 15.07 10.79
C CYS A 240 12.14 14.08 11.80
N THR A 241 11.37 13.11 11.30
CA THR A 241 10.87 12.01 12.10
C THR A 241 11.79 10.80 12.03
N SER A 242 11.86 10.06 13.13
CA SER A 242 12.35 8.67 13.17
C SER A 242 11.27 7.70 13.66
N SER A 243 10.02 8.15 13.60
CA SER A 243 8.83 7.49 14.14
C SER A 243 7.62 7.60 13.21
N HIS A 244 7.83 7.38 11.91
CA HIS A 244 6.73 7.06 10.97
C HIS A 244 6.49 5.54 10.95
N THR A 245 5.22 5.14 10.79
CA THR A 245 4.68 3.84 11.21
C THR A 245 3.46 3.44 10.38
N GLY A 246 3.06 2.17 10.43
CA GLY A 246 1.86 1.65 9.75
C GLY A 246 2.11 1.15 8.34
N THR A 247 1.09 0.60 7.68
CA THR A 247 1.15 0.27 6.24
C THR A 247 1.22 1.51 5.36
N SER A 248 0.77 2.64 5.91
CA SER A 248 0.91 3.97 5.34
C SER A 248 2.37 4.40 5.12
N ALA A 249 3.31 3.92 5.95
CA ALA A 249 4.75 4.11 5.75
C ALA A 249 5.40 3.02 4.87
N SER A 250 4.60 2.17 4.21
CA SER A 250 5.07 1.14 3.29
C SER A 250 4.70 1.43 1.83
N ALA A 251 3.51 1.97 1.57
CA ALA A 251 3.10 2.40 0.22
C ALA A 251 4.04 3.46 -0.41
N PRO A 252 4.53 4.49 0.30
CA PRO A 252 5.48 5.46 -0.24
C PRO A 252 6.83 4.84 -0.61
N LEU A 253 7.33 3.90 0.19
CA LEU A 253 8.54 3.15 -0.13
C LEU A 253 8.35 2.33 -1.41
N ALA A 254 7.20 1.69 -1.59
CA ALA A 254 6.86 0.98 -2.81
C ALA A 254 6.72 1.92 -4.02
N ALA A 255 6.16 3.13 -3.83
CA ALA A 255 6.08 4.18 -4.85
C ALA A 255 7.46 4.69 -5.28
N GLY A 256 8.39 4.88 -4.33
CA GLY A 256 9.79 5.16 -4.64
C GLY A 256 10.46 4.03 -5.45
N ILE A 257 10.24 2.76 -5.08
CA ILE A 257 10.76 1.62 -5.85
C ILE A 257 10.15 1.58 -7.26
N ALA A 258 8.85 1.83 -7.39
CA ALA A 258 8.17 1.93 -8.68
C ALA A 258 8.74 3.06 -9.56
N ALA A 259 9.12 4.20 -8.97
CA ALA A 259 9.74 5.30 -9.71
C ALA A 259 11.13 4.94 -10.24
N LEU A 260 11.96 4.21 -9.48
CA LEU A 260 13.22 3.64 -10.00
C LEU A 260 12.95 2.72 -11.22
N VAL A 261 11.89 1.93 -11.15
CA VAL A 261 11.51 0.96 -12.19
C VAL A 261 10.97 1.63 -13.45
N LEU A 262 10.28 2.76 -13.32
CA LEU A 262 9.82 3.56 -14.46
C LEU A 262 10.96 4.34 -15.14
N GLU A 263 11.95 4.87 -14.42
CA GLU A 263 13.16 5.40 -15.07
C GLU A 263 13.88 4.31 -15.88
N ALA A 264 13.95 3.10 -15.31
CA ALA A 264 14.57 1.95 -15.98
C ALA A 264 13.81 1.49 -17.24
N ASN A 265 12.50 1.75 -17.34
CA ASN A 265 11.69 1.55 -18.56
C ASN A 265 10.37 2.37 -18.51
N HIS A 266 10.38 3.58 -19.07
CA HIS A 266 9.19 4.45 -19.09
C HIS A 266 8.01 3.90 -19.92
N ASN A 267 8.17 2.79 -20.64
CA ASN A 267 7.12 2.17 -21.46
C ASN A 267 6.32 1.07 -20.73
N LEU A 268 6.65 0.76 -19.48
CA LEU A 268 5.85 -0.15 -18.66
C LEU A 268 4.43 0.38 -18.45
N THR A 269 3.45 -0.49 -18.69
CA THR A 269 2.05 -0.28 -18.30
C THR A 269 1.85 -0.54 -16.80
N TRP A 270 0.71 -0.12 -16.25
CA TRP A 270 0.32 -0.43 -14.87
C TRP A 270 0.36 -1.93 -14.55
N ARG A 271 -0.08 -2.78 -15.50
CA ARG A 271 -0.01 -4.24 -15.39
C ARG A 271 1.41 -4.79 -15.50
N ASP A 272 2.26 -4.21 -16.36
CA ASP A 272 3.66 -4.63 -16.47
C ASP A 272 4.40 -4.47 -15.13
N LEU A 273 4.14 -3.38 -14.40
CA LEU A 273 4.72 -3.18 -13.07
C LEU A 273 4.22 -4.23 -12.07
N GLN A 274 2.92 -4.56 -12.06
CA GLN A 274 2.39 -5.63 -11.21
C GLN A 274 3.02 -7.00 -11.55
N HIS A 275 3.16 -7.35 -12.84
CA HIS A 275 3.88 -8.56 -13.27
C HIS A 275 5.35 -8.57 -12.85
N ILE A 276 6.05 -7.43 -12.89
CA ILE A 276 7.43 -7.31 -12.43
C ILE A 276 7.50 -7.59 -10.91
N VAL A 277 6.64 -6.96 -10.10
CA VAL A 277 6.57 -7.21 -8.64
C VAL A 277 6.40 -8.71 -8.33
N VAL A 278 5.41 -9.38 -8.94
CA VAL A 278 5.14 -10.82 -8.75
C VAL A 278 6.34 -11.71 -9.10
N ARG A 279 7.22 -11.25 -9.99
CA ARG A 279 8.39 -11.99 -10.47
C ARG A 279 9.68 -11.71 -9.71
N THR A 280 9.76 -10.63 -8.94
CA THR A 280 11.00 -10.20 -8.26
C THR A 280 10.89 -10.05 -6.75
N ALA A 281 9.68 -10.00 -6.20
CA ALA A 281 9.46 -9.96 -4.76
C ALA A 281 10.06 -11.19 -4.05
N LYS A 282 10.52 -10.99 -2.81
CA LYS A 282 11.33 -11.97 -2.07
C LYS A 282 10.64 -12.47 -0.81
N PRO A 283 10.18 -13.73 -0.79
CA PRO A 283 9.76 -14.47 0.41
C PRO A 283 10.91 -14.89 1.35
N ALA A 284 12.11 -14.32 1.18
CA ALA A 284 13.28 -14.58 2.00
C ALA A 284 13.31 -13.59 3.17
N ASN A 285 13.76 -14.03 4.34
CA ASN A 285 13.81 -13.23 5.57
C ASN A 285 12.44 -12.71 6.06
N LEU A 286 11.32 -13.24 5.54
CA LEU A 286 9.95 -12.91 5.96
C LEU A 286 9.28 -14.09 6.66
N ILE A 287 8.75 -13.83 7.86
CA ILE A 287 8.29 -14.84 8.82
C ILE A 287 6.76 -14.83 8.88
N ASP A 288 6.15 -15.80 8.19
CA ASP A 288 4.72 -16.12 8.24
C ASP A 288 4.57 -17.66 8.21
N PRO A 289 3.90 -18.30 9.17
CA PRO A 289 3.66 -19.76 9.11
C PRO A 289 2.70 -20.18 7.98
N ASN A 290 2.01 -19.24 7.32
CA ASN A 290 0.99 -19.50 6.31
C ASN A 290 1.47 -19.37 4.84
N TRP A 291 2.79 -19.26 4.60
CA TRP A 291 3.36 -19.26 3.24
C TRP A 291 2.91 -20.48 2.44
N ALA A 292 2.08 -20.27 1.42
CA ALA A 292 1.65 -21.28 0.47
C ALA A 292 2.54 -21.27 -0.79
N VAL A 293 2.47 -22.34 -1.59
CA VAL A 293 3.03 -22.39 -2.95
C VAL A 293 1.86 -22.51 -3.93
N ASN A 294 1.82 -21.65 -4.95
CA ASN A 294 0.75 -21.63 -5.95
C ASN A 294 1.01 -22.61 -7.12
N GLY A 295 0.06 -22.72 -8.05
CA GLY A 295 0.08 -23.68 -9.15
C GLY A 295 1.23 -23.51 -10.14
N VAL A 296 1.92 -22.36 -10.13
CA VAL A 296 3.12 -22.08 -10.92
C VAL A 296 4.40 -22.03 -10.09
N GLY A 297 4.37 -22.56 -8.85
CA GLY A 297 5.54 -22.76 -8.01
C GLY A 297 6.03 -21.53 -7.25
N ARG A 298 5.29 -20.41 -7.25
CA ARG A 298 5.65 -19.20 -6.49
C ARG A 298 5.14 -19.31 -5.05
N ARG A 299 5.96 -18.86 -4.10
CA ARG A 299 5.54 -18.69 -2.69
C ARG A 299 4.69 -17.42 -2.56
N VAL A 300 3.56 -17.52 -1.87
CA VAL A 300 2.63 -16.40 -1.62
C VAL A 300 2.08 -16.47 -0.18
N SER A 301 1.85 -15.32 0.44
CA SER A 301 1.36 -15.14 1.81
C SER A 301 0.22 -14.13 1.83
N HIS A 302 -0.77 -14.32 2.71
CA HIS A 302 -1.84 -13.33 2.90
C HIS A 302 -1.37 -12.11 3.73
N SER A 303 -0.22 -12.18 4.40
CA SER A 303 0.41 -11.05 5.10
C SER A 303 1.38 -10.27 4.21
N PHE A 304 1.99 -10.94 3.23
CA PHE A 304 3.14 -10.38 2.49
C PHE A 304 3.00 -10.40 0.96
N GLY A 305 1.88 -10.89 0.40
CA GLY A 305 1.75 -11.15 -1.03
C GLY A 305 2.86 -12.07 -1.53
N TYR A 306 3.56 -11.67 -2.60
CA TYR A 306 4.75 -12.36 -3.11
C TYR A 306 6.06 -12.03 -2.37
N GLY A 307 6.01 -11.21 -1.30
CA GLY A 307 7.12 -10.92 -0.40
C GLY A 307 7.73 -9.52 -0.56
N LEU A 308 8.95 -9.35 -0.05
CA LEU A 308 9.62 -8.05 0.04
C LEU A 308 10.01 -7.53 -1.35
N MET A 309 9.69 -6.28 -1.68
CA MET A 309 10.12 -5.64 -2.92
C MET A 309 11.65 -5.50 -2.99
N ASP A 310 12.21 -5.76 -4.17
CA ASP A 310 13.65 -5.69 -4.44
C ASP A 310 13.92 -4.74 -5.61
N ALA A 311 14.35 -3.53 -5.30
CA ALA A 311 14.46 -2.45 -6.29
C ALA A 311 15.42 -2.82 -7.44
N ALA A 312 16.57 -3.42 -7.13
CA ALA A 312 17.57 -3.79 -8.13
C ALA A 312 17.10 -4.95 -9.02
N ALA A 313 16.40 -5.95 -8.47
CA ALA A 313 15.80 -7.02 -9.26
C ALA A 313 14.70 -6.48 -10.19
N MET A 314 13.83 -5.60 -9.68
CA MET A 314 12.79 -4.96 -10.48
C MET A 314 13.37 -4.10 -11.62
N VAL A 315 14.35 -3.24 -11.34
CA VAL A 315 15.05 -2.39 -12.32
C VAL A 315 15.74 -3.22 -13.41
N ARG A 316 16.40 -4.32 -13.05
CA ARG A 316 17.06 -5.22 -14.02
C ARG A 316 16.06 -5.95 -14.90
N LEU A 317 14.93 -6.40 -14.35
CA LEU A 317 13.87 -7.05 -15.12
C LEU A 317 13.18 -6.03 -16.06
N ALA A 318 12.88 -4.83 -15.58
CA ALA A 318 12.25 -3.75 -16.33
C ALA A 318 12.98 -3.40 -17.64
N ARG A 319 14.32 -3.29 -17.60
CA ARG A 319 15.18 -3.02 -18.77
C ARG A 319 15.11 -4.08 -19.88
N THR A 320 14.67 -5.30 -19.54
CA THR A 320 14.50 -6.42 -20.50
C THR A 320 13.04 -6.86 -20.65
N TRP A 321 12.12 -6.11 -20.05
CA TRP A 321 10.70 -6.45 -20.04
C TRP A 321 10.07 -6.25 -21.42
N LYS A 322 9.22 -7.20 -21.81
CA LYS A 322 8.33 -7.07 -22.96
C LYS A 322 6.92 -6.91 -22.44
N THR A 323 6.29 -5.78 -22.75
CA THR A 323 4.92 -5.45 -22.36
C THR A 323 3.96 -6.61 -22.63
N VAL A 324 3.12 -6.90 -21.64
CA VAL A 324 2.14 -7.99 -21.69
C VAL A 324 1.01 -7.71 -22.68
N PRO A 325 0.31 -8.75 -23.19
CA PRO A 325 -0.88 -8.55 -24.02
C PRO A 325 -1.94 -7.66 -23.34
N GLU A 326 -2.82 -7.07 -24.15
CA GLU A 326 -4.02 -6.36 -23.67
C GLU A 326 -4.83 -7.25 -22.70
N GLN A 327 -5.32 -6.67 -21.61
CA GLN A 327 -6.02 -7.43 -20.58
C GLN A 327 -7.32 -8.01 -21.12
N GLN A 328 -7.50 -9.31 -20.92
CA GLN A 328 -8.74 -10.02 -21.24
C GLN A 328 -9.48 -10.32 -19.93
N VAL A 329 -10.81 -10.18 -19.96
CA VAL A 329 -11.68 -10.42 -18.80
C VAL A 329 -12.74 -11.45 -19.18
N CYS A 330 -12.89 -12.45 -18.32
CA CYS A 330 -13.72 -13.64 -18.51
C CYS A 330 -14.63 -13.78 -17.28
N GLU A 331 -15.90 -13.41 -17.42
CA GLU A 331 -16.89 -13.49 -16.32
C GLU A 331 -17.72 -14.78 -16.44
N ILE A 332 -17.68 -15.61 -15.39
CA ILE A 332 -18.39 -16.89 -15.33
C ILE A 332 -19.44 -16.83 -14.20
N ASN A 333 -20.71 -16.87 -14.60
CA ASN A 333 -21.85 -16.88 -13.67
C ASN A 333 -21.99 -18.25 -13.01
N ALA A 334 -21.95 -18.31 -11.68
CA ALA A 334 -22.13 -19.54 -10.95
C ALA A 334 -23.62 -19.94 -10.90
N ARG A 335 -23.96 -21.08 -11.50
CA ARG A 335 -25.34 -21.54 -11.64
C ARG A 335 -25.87 -22.13 -10.33
N HIS A 336 -27.11 -21.77 -9.96
CA HIS A 336 -27.88 -22.36 -8.86
C HIS A 336 -27.17 -22.32 -7.49
N LEU A 337 -26.93 -21.10 -6.97
CA LEU A 337 -26.30 -20.86 -5.68
C LEU A 337 -27.26 -20.61 -4.50
N ASP A 338 -28.56 -20.90 -4.62
CA ASP A 338 -29.48 -20.84 -3.48
C ASP A 338 -29.13 -21.92 -2.44
N LYS A 339 -28.27 -21.57 -1.49
CA LYS A 339 -27.81 -22.47 -0.42
C LYS A 339 -27.84 -21.76 0.91
N GLN A 340 -28.59 -22.34 1.85
CA GLN A 340 -28.44 -22.04 3.27
C GLN A 340 -27.07 -22.51 3.75
N ILE A 341 -26.49 -21.76 4.68
CA ILE A 341 -25.21 -22.03 5.33
C ILE A 341 -25.50 -22.17 6.84
N PRO A 342 -25.87 -23.38 7.32
CA PRO A 342 -26.26 -23.60 8.71
C PRO A 342 -25.17 -23.20 9.73
N PRO A 343 -25.55 -22.87 10.97
CA PRO A 343 -24.61 -22.58 12.05
C PRO A 343 -23.57 -23.68 12.24
N ARG A 344 -22.29 -23.31 12.36
CA ARG A 344 -21.14 -24.23 12.52
C ARG A 344 -21.03 -25.27 11.41
N THR A 345 -21.36 -24.88 10.18
CA THR A 345 -21.18 -25.72 8.99
C THR A 345 -20.52 -24.93 7.86
N LYS A 346 -20.20 -25.65 6.77
CA LYS A 346 -19.68 -25.07 5.55
C LYS A 346 -20.46 -25.53 4.33
N VAL A 347 -20.53 -24.67 3.33
CA VAL A 347 -21.10 -24.93 2.02
C VAL A 347 -20.00 -24.87 0.98
N THR A 348 -19.85 -25.97 0.24
CA THR A 348 -18.94 -26.06 -0.91
C THR A 348 -19.74 -25.96 -2.21
N MET A 349 -19.19 -25.20 -3.16
CA MET A 349 -19.73 -24.95 -4.48
C MET A 349 -18.61 -25.12 -5.50
N GLN A 350 -18.91 -25.72 -6.65
CA GLN A 350 -17.94 -25.95 -7.71
C GLN A 350 -18.34 -25.15 -8.95
N LEU A 351 -17.36 -24.56 -9.62
CA LEU A 351 -17.53 -23.83 -10.86
C LEU A 351 -16.59 -24.43 -11.91
N ILE A 352 -17.16 -25.07 -12.93
CA ILE A 352 -16.37 -25.68 -14.02
C ILE A 352 -16.17 -24.63 -15.10
N VAL A 353 -14.92 -24.21 -15.30
CA VAL A 353 -14.50 -23.25 -16.32
C VAL A 353 -13.97 -24.06 -17.51
N GLU A 354 -14.89 -24.45 -18.41
CA GLU A 354 -14.55 -25.17 -19.64
C GLU A 354 -13.96 -24.24 -20.71
N HIS A 355 -14.46 -23.01 -20.78
CA HIS A 355 -14.13 -22.01 -21.80
C HIS A 355 -13.98 -20.64 -21.14
N CYS A 356 -12.82 -20.00 -21.33
CA CYS A 356 -12.50 -18.69 -20.78
C CYS A 356 -11.75 -17.90 -21.85
N MET A 357 -12.51 -17.33 -22.81
CA MET A 357 -11.92 -16.73 -24.01
C MET A 357 -11.00 -15.56 -23.65
N GLY A 358 -9.81 -15.53 -24.26
CA GLY A 358 -8.80 -14.51 -24.00
C GLY A 358 -7.90 -14.75 -22.77
N VAL A 359 -8.31 -15.58 -21.80
CA VAL A 359 -7.54 -15.79 -20.56
C VAL A 359 -6.95 -17.20 -20.53
N ASN A 360 -5.66 -17.29 -20.83
CA ASN A 360 -4.85 -18.52 -20.68
C ASN A 360 -3.99 -18.48 -19.41
N TYR A 361 -3.59 -17.28 -18.98
CA TYR A 361 -2.78 -17.04 -17.78
C TYR A 361 -3.40 -15.92 -16.94
N LEU A 362 -3.65 -16.20 -15.67
CA LEU A 362 -4.31 -15.30 -14.73
C LEU A 362 -3.41 -14.16 -14.27
N GLU A 363 -4.05 -13.02 -13.99
CA GLU A 363 -3.50 -11.90 -13.24
C GLU A 363 -4.30 -11.79 -11.93
N HIS A 364 -5.51 -11.24 -12.02
CA HIS A 364 -6.44 -11.06 -10.90
C HIS A 364 -7.63 -12.02 -11.02
N VAL A 365 -8.13 -12.52 -9.90
CA VAL A 365 -9.39 -13.27 -9.81
C VAL A 365 -10.31 -12.58 -8.80
N GLN A 366 -11.54 -12.25 -9.19
CA GLN A 366 -12.55 -11.68 -8.29
C GLN A 366 -13.73 -12.65 -8.13
N ALA A 367 -14.06 -13.03 -6.90
CA ALA A 367 -15.32 -13.68 -6.56
C ALA A 367 -16.33 -12.63 -6.09
N LYS A 368 -17.24 -12.22 -6.99
CA LYS A 368 -18.30 -11.25 -6.72
C LYS A 368 -19.42 -11.96 -5.97
N ILE A 369 -19.50 -11.79 -4.64
CA ILE A 369 -20.37 -12.59 -3.77
C ILE A 369 -21.55 -11.79 -3.22
N THR A 370 -22.75 -12.35 -3.40
CA THR A 370 -24.00 -11.90 -2.78
C THR A 370 -24.43 -12.90 -1.70
N LEU A 371 -24.25 -12.54 -0.43
CA LEU A 371 -24.48 -13.40 0.73
C LEU A 371 -25.17 -12.63 1.85
N THR A 372 -26.21 -13.25 2.42
CA THR A 372 -26.92 -12.77 3.60
C THR A 372 -26.43 -13.49 4.86
N SER A 373 -26.25 -12.77 5.95
CA SER A 373 -25.93 -13.34 7.27
C SER A 373 -26.53 -12.50 8.40
N GLN A 374 -26.91 -13.14 9.50
CA GLN A 374 -27.32 -12.44 10.73
C GLN A 374 -26.12 -11.92 11.55
N ARG A 375 -24.89 -12.31 11.19
CA ARG A 375 -23.62 -11.73 11.66
C ARG A 375 -22.56 -11.94 10.57
N ARG A 376 -22.15 -10.88 9.89
CA ARG A 376 -21.21 -10.95 8.76
C ARG A 376 -19.81 -11.44 9.18
N GLY A 377 -19.34 -11.06 10.38
CA GLY A 377 -18.07 -11.51 10.95
C GLY A 377 -17.95 -13.00 11.28
N ASP A 378 -19.06 -13.73 11.34
CA ASP A 378 -19.07 -15.20 11.52
C ASP A 378 -18.76 -15.97 10.22
N ILE A 379 -18.67 -15.27 9.08
CA ILE A 379 -18.49 -15.86 7.75
C ILE A 379 -17.00 -15.94 7.40
N LYS A 380 -16.57 -17.08 6.85
CA LYS A 380 -15.21 -17.29 6.34
C LYS A 380 -15.27 -17.81 4.91
N ILE A 381 -14.51 -17.23 3.99
CA ILE A 381 -14.61 -17.52 2.55
C ILE A 381 -13.25 -17.99 2.02
N PHE A 382 -13.25 -19.08 1.26
CA PHE A 382 -12.08 -19.60 0.56
C PHE A 382 -12.39 -19.88 -0.91
N LEU A 383 -11.40 -19.67 -1.78
CA LEU A 383 -11.45 -20.02 -3.20
C LEU A 383 -10.26 -20.93 -3.52
N THR A 384 -10.51 -22.04 -4.21
CA THR A 384 -9.44 -22.97 -4.66
C THR A 384 -9.40 -23.03 -6.18
N SER A 385 -8.22 -22.86 -6.77
CA SER A 385 -8.01 -22.94 -8.22
C SER A 385 -7.97 -24.39 -8.73
N PRO A 386 -8.11 -24.61 -10.05
CA PRO A 386 -7.92 -25.91 -10.68
C PRO A 386 -6.54 -26.53 -10.43
N SER A 387 -5.51 -25.69 -10.21
CA SER A 387 -4.15 -26.11 -9.83
C SER A 387 -4.01 -26.56 -8.38
N GLY A 388 -5.03 -26.35 -7.54
CA GLY A 388 -5.02 -26.66 -6.11
C GLY A 388 -4.64 -25.49 -5.18
N THR A 389 -4.41 -24.28 -5.71
CA THR A 389 -4.06 -23.10 -4.90
C THR A 389 -5.27 -22.65 -4.09
N ARG A 390 -5.21 -22.82 -2.76
CA ARG A 390 -6.31 -22.48 -1.83
C ARG A 390 -6.08 -21.12 -1.18
N VAL A 391 -6.88 -20.15 -1.57
CA VAL A 391 -6.88 -18.75 -1.13
C VAL A 391 -7.91 -18.53 -0.02
N THR A 392 -7.58 -17.70 0.97
CA THR A 392 -8.55 -17.15 1.93
C THR A 392 -9.03 -15.80 1.42
N LEU A 393 -10.30 -15.72 1.02
CA LEU A 393 -10.93 -14.47 0.55
C LEU A 393 -11.52 -13.64 1.70
N LEU A 394 -11.86 -14.27 2.83
CA LEU A 394 -12.32 -13.58 4.03
C LEU A 394 -11.98 -14.40 5.27
N THR A 395 -11.31 -13.77 6.24
CA THR A 395 -11.16 -14.27 7.61
C THR A 395 -12.38 -13.88 8.47
N PRO A 396 -12.71 -14.63 9.55
CA PRO A 396 -13.71 -14.20 10.50
C PRO A 396 -13.24 -12.90 11.17
N ARG A 397 -14.13 -11.91 11.28
CA ARG A 397 -13.85 -10.62 11.93
C ARG A 397 -14.71 -10.47 13.17
N SER A 398 -14.10 -10.43 14.36
CA SER A 398 -14.85 -10.49 15.63
C SER A 398 -15.77 -9.29 15.87
N HIS A 399 -15.45 -8.14 15.29
CA HIS A 399 -16.12 -6.87 15.54
C HIS A 399 -17.29 -6.65 14.56
N ASP A 400 -17.31 -7.36 13.43
CA ASP A 400 -18.36 -7.30 12.42
C ASP A 400 -19.66 -7.99 12.88
N LEU A 401 -20.50 -7.21 13.56
CA LEU A 401 -21.86 -7.60 13.96
C LEU A 401 -22.91 -7.29 12.86
N SER A 402 -22.49 -6.95 11.64
CA SER A 402 -23.41 -6.49 10.59
C SER A 402 -24.37 -7.58 10.12
N ARG A 403 -25.59 -7.15 9.73
CA ARG A 403 -26.62 -7.99 9.10
C ARG A 403 -26.77 -7.73 7.59
N SER A 404 -26.06 -6.75 7.05
CA SER A 404 -26.12 -6.41 5.62
C SER A 404 -25.52 -7.50 4.74
N GLY A 405 -24.61 -8.31 5.30
CA GLY A 405 -23.87 -9.32 4.53
C GLY A 405 -22.99 -8.68 3.45
N PHE A 406 -22.95 -9.31 2.29
CA PHE A 406 -22.24 -8.86 1.09
C PHE A 406 -23.20 -8.81 -0.08
N ASN A 407 -23.12 -7.77 -0.91
CA ASN A 407 -23.93 -7.59 -2.11
C ASN A 407 -22.99 -7.42 -3.31
N GLN A 408 -22.91 -8.43 -4.18
CA GLN A 408 -21.96 -8.50 -5.31
C GLN A 408 -20.49 -8.17 -4.96
N TRP A 409 -20.08 -8.33 -3.70
CA TRP A 409 -18.79 -7.83 -3.20
C TRP A 409 -17.61 -8.54 -3.88
N PRO A 410 -16.69 -7.81 -4.55
CA PRO A 410 -15.74 -8.38 -5.50
C PRO A 410 -14.44 -8.87 -4.82
N PHE A 411 -14.52 -9.84 -3.91
CA PHE A 411 -13.36 -10.39 -3.19
C PHE A 411 -12.23 -10.79 -4.15
N MET A 412 -11.08 -10.10 -4.09
CA MET A 412 -10.02 -10.19 -5.08
C MET A 412 -8.85 -11.07 -4.61
N SER A 413 -8.22 -11.77 -5.56
CA SER A 413 -6.98 -12.49 -5.31
C SER A 413 -5.95 -12.35 -6.43
N VAL A 414 -4.70 -12.10 -6.02
CA VAL A 414 -3.49 -12.20 -6.86
C VAL A 414 -2.70 -13.49 -6.62
N HIS A 415 -3.15 -14.38 -5.73
CA HIS A 415 -2.38 -15.58 -5.32
C HIS A 415 -2.26 -16.64 -6.43
N THR A 416 -3.12 -16.57 -7.45
CA THR A 416 -3.15 -17.50 -8.60
C THR A 416 -2.44 -16.94 -9.84
N TRP A 417 -1.69 -15.83 -9.71
CA TRP A 417 -1.05 -15.13 -10.83
C TRP A 417 -0.13 -16.04 -11.65
N GLY A 418 -0.45 -16.18 -12.94
CA GLY A 418 0.21 -17.05 -13.91
C GLY A 418 -0.40 -18.45 -14.04
N GLU A 419 -1.36 -18.86 -13.21
CA GLU A 419 -2.08 -20.13 -13.38
C GLU A 419 -3.07 -20.08 -14.56
N ALA A 420 -3.49 -21.25 -15.05
CA ALA A 420 -4.55 -21.36 -16.04
C ALA A 420 -5.94 -21.34 -15.36
N PRO A 421 -6.95 -20.62 -15.90
CA PRO A 421 -8.28 -20.58 -15.31
C PRO A 421 -9.11 -21.85 -15.57
N HIS A 422 -8.73 -22.69 -16.52
CA HIS A 422 -9.56 -23.81 -16.99
C HIS A 422 -9.59 -24.99 -16.01
N GLY A 423 -10.78 -25.57 -15.83
CA GLY A 423 -11.03 -26.69 -14.90
C GLY A 423 -11.97 -26.30 -13.76
N THR A 424 -11.92 -27.08 -12.66
CA THR A 424 -12.86 -26.93 -11.53
C THR A 424 -12.33 -25.99 -10.47
N TRP A 425 -12.94 -24.81 -10.35
CA TRP A 425 -12.79 -23.94 -9.18
C TRP A 425 -13.70 -24.41 -8.04
N GLN A 426 -13.29 -24.17 -6.81
CA GLN A 426 -14.08 -24.49 -5.62
C GLN A 426 -14.21 -23.28 -4.70
N LEU A 427 -15.44 -22.80 -4.52
CA LEU A 427 -15.80 -21.79 -3.52
C LEU A 427 -16.30 -22.50 -2.26
N GLU A 428 -15.70 -22.19 -1.12
CA GLU A 428 -16.03 -22.78 0.18
C GLU A 428 -16.34 -21.69 1.19
N ILE A 429 -17.58 -21.63 1.67
CA ILE A 429 -18.05 -20.65 2.65
C ILE A 429 -18.39 -21.36 3.95
N HIS A 430 -17.74 -20.98 5.05
CA HIS A 430 -18.02 -21.47 6.40
C HIS A 430 -18.82 -20.42 7.17
N ASN A 431 -19.65 -20.90 8.09
CA ASN A 431 -20.37 -20.10 9.07
C ASN A 431 -19.97 -20.60 10.46
N GLU A 432 -19.00 -19.94 11.09
CA GLU A 432 -18.49 -20.27 12.43
C GLU A 432 -19.52 -19.92 13.54
N GLY A 433 -20.55 -19.16 13.16
CA GLY A 433 -21.56 -18.57 14.01
C GLY A 433 -22.61 -19.52 14.57
N ARG A 434 -23.52 -18.94 15.36
CA ARG A 434 -24.69 -19.63 15.93
C ARG A 434 -26.00 -19.37 15.16
N LEU A 435 -25.95 -18.54 14.12
CA LEU A 435 -27.12 -18.06 13.36
C LEU A 435 -27.03 -18.49 11.90
N LEU A 436 -28.16 -18.52 11.19
CA LEU A 436 -28.22 -18.95 9.78
C LEU A 436 -27.65 -17.87 8.84
N GLY A 437 -26.85 -18.29 7.87
CA GLY A 437 -26.51 -17.50 6.67
C GLY A 437 -27.12 -18.12 5.41
N SER A 438 -27.14 -17.37 4.32
CA SER A 438 -27.61 -17.86 3.00
C SER A 438 -26.97 -17.09 1.85
N ILE A 439 -26.37 -17.82 0.92
CA ILE A 439 -25.95 -17.29 -0.39
C ILE A 439 -27.15 -17.32 -1.35
N ALA A 440 -27.28 -16.29 -2.18
CA ALA A 440 -28.46 -16.06 -3.02
C ALA A 440 -28.18 -16.30 -4.52
N ALA A 441 -29.19 -16.78 -5.25
CA ALA A 441 -29.24 -16.73 -6.70
C ALA A 441 -30.42 -15.85 -7.19
N GLY A 442 -30.31 -15.33 -8.41
CA GLY A 442 -31.27 -14.39 -8.97
C GLY A 442 -30.61 -13.51 -10.04
N ARG A 443 -31.07 -12.27 -10.18
CA ARG A 443 -30.35 -11.25 -10.97
C ARG A 443 -29.05 -10.83 -10.28
N ASP A 444 -29.01 -10.98 -8.96
CA ASP A 444 -27.92 -10.60 -8.07
C ASP A 444 -27.02 -11.81 -7.72
N ALA A 445 -27.06 -12.88 -8.54
CA ALA A 445 -26.31 -14.11 -8.32
C ALA A 445 -24.79 -13.86 -8.26
N SER A 446 -24.10 -14.63 -7.41
CA SER A 446 -22.64 -14.51 -7.28
C SER A 446 -21.93 -14.97 -8.55
N THR A 447 -20.88 -14.25 -8.97
CA THR A 447 -20.11 -14.53 -10.18
C THR A 447 -18.61 -14.64 -9.87
N VAL A 448 -17.84 -15.28 -10.74
CA VAL A 448 -16.37 -15.25 -10.67
C VAL A 448 -15.84 -14.61 -11.95
N SER A 449 -15.04 -13.56 -11.79
CA SER A 449 -14.41 -12.81 -12.86
C SER A 449 -12.92 -13.13 -12.89
N PHE A 450 -12.43 -13.54 -14.06
CA PHE A 450 -11.03 -13.91 -14.29
C PHE A 450 -10.40 -12.87 -15.22
N SER A 451 -9.40 -12.14 -14.73
CA SER A 451 -8.61 -11.20 -15.53
C SER A 451 -7.26 -11.80 -15.87
N GLY A 452 -6.77 -11.58 -17.09
CA GLY A 452 -5.46 -12.08 -17.49
C GLY A 452 -5.13 -11.92 -18.97
N THR A 453 -4.34 -12.86 -19.50
CA THR A 453 -3.73 -12.76 -20.84
C THR A 453 -3.76 -14.07 -21.63
N THR A 454 -3.68 -13.94 -22.96
CA THR A 454 -3.58 -15.06 -23.91
C THR A 454 -2.19 -15.70 -23.97
N VAL A 455 -1.14 -15.02 -23.52
CA VAL A 455 0.27 -15.43 -23.64
C VAL A 455 1.02 -15.07 -22.37
N THR A 456 1.99 -15.89 -21.94
CA THR A 456 2.78 -15.60 -20.73
C THR A 456 3.53 -14.27 -20.82
N ALA A 457 3.64 -13.60 -19.67
CA ALA A 457 4.50 -12.44 -19.49
C ALA A 457 5.98 -12.88 -19.57
N SER A 458 6.52 -12.84 -20.79
CA SER A 458 7.83 -13.33 -21.24
C SER A 458 8.04 -14.85 -21.15
N SER A 459 8.58 -15.43 -22.24
CA SER A 459 9.11 -16.80 -22.29
C SER A 459 10.65 -16.86 -22.16
N ILE A 460 11.32 -15.70 -22.14
CA ILE A 460 12.78 -15.58 -22.11
C ILE A 460 13.29 -15.84 -20.68
N TYR A 461 12.60 -15.26 -19.69
CA TYR A 461 12.69 -15.74 -18.32
C TYR A 461 11.88 -17.04 -18.20
N ASN A 462 12.57 -18.15 -18.48
CA ASN A 462 12.14 -19.50 -18.13
C ASN A 462 11.70 -19.49 -16.66
N ASP A 463 10.41 -19.68 -16.37
CA ASP A 463 9.86 -19.87 -15.01
C ASP A 463 10.29 -21.24 -14.44
N ARG A 464 11.61 -21.49 -14.41
CA ARG A 464 12.26 -22.65 -13.78
C ARG A 464 12.40 -22.45 -12.27
N TYR A 465 11.31 -22.06 -11.63
CA TYR A 465 10.95 -22.82 -10.45
C TYR A 465 10.63 -24.24 -10.94
N PRO A 466 11.16 -25.31 -10.32
CA PRO A 466 10.84 -26.66 -10.74
C PRO A 466 9.34 -26.88 -10.51
N ALA A 467 8.56 -26.84 -11.60
CA ALA A 467 7.13 -27.11 -11.55
C ALA A 467 6.91 -28.44 -10.83
N ALA A 468 5.92 -28.51 -9.94
CA ALA A 468 5.56 -29.73 -9.22
C ALA A 468 4.82 -30.74 -10.14
N SER A 469 5.23 -30.84 -11.39
CA SER A 469 4.71 -31.77 -12.38
C SER A 469 5.03 -33.21 -11.99
N SER A 470 4.03 -33.88 -11.41
CA SER A 470 3.88 -35.34 -11.40
C SER A 470 5.05 -36.15 -10.80
N ILE A 471 5.61 -35.76 -9.65
CA ILE A 471 6.56 -36.61 -8.90
C ILE A 471 5.93 -37.97 -8.49
N ASN A 472 4.59 -38.06 -8.42
CA ASN A 472 3.86 -39.31 -8.22
C ASN A 472 3.70 -40.19 -9.49
N ALA A 473 4.40 -39.91 -10.60
CA ALA A 473 4.39 -40.74 -11.80
C ALA A 473 5.82 -41.16 -12.22
N ARG A 474 6.28 -42.30 -11.67
CA ARG A 474 7.58 -42.98 -11.93
C ARG A 474 8.82 -42.30 -11.33
N ILE A 475 9.15 -42.68 -10.10
CA ILE A 475 10.51 -42.58 -9.54
C ILE A 475 11.36 -43.76 -10.07
N PRO A 476 12.44 -43.54 -10.84
CA PRO A 476 13.35 -44.61 -11.26
C PRO A 476 14.66 -44.56 -10.46
N LYS A 477 14.66 -45.20 -9.28
CA LYS A 477 15.83 -45.79 -8.56
C LYS A 477 17.10 -44.97 -8.24
N VAL A 478 17.30 -43.74 -8.72
CA VAL A 478 18.58 -43.00 -8.53
C VAL A 478 18.92 -42.71 -7.06
N PHE A 479 17.94 -42.33 -6.24
CA PHE A 479 18.21 -41.95 -4.84
C PHE A 479 18.59 -43.11 -3.91
N GLN A 480 18.44 -44.38 -4.33
CA GLN A 480 18.94 -45.54 -3.57
C GLN A 480 20.45 -45.83 -3.75
N GLN A 481 21.17 -45.00 -4.53
CA GLN A 481 22.62 -45.12 -4.70
C GLN A 481 23.43 -44.09 -3.89
N TYR A 482 22.85 -42.97 -3.46
CA TYR A 482 23.60 -41.94 -2.72
C TYR A 482 24.10 -42.43 -1.36
N ASP A 483 23.22 -43.05 -0.56
CA ASP A 483 23.56 -43.63 0.75
C ASP A 483 24.67 -44.71 0.65
N LYS A 484 24.76 -45.39 -0.49
CA LYS A 484 25.80 -46.39 -0.77
C LYS A 484 27.13 -45.78 -1.17
N ILE A 485 27.15 -44.59 -1.76
CA ILE A 485 28.40 -43.91 -2.16
C ILE A 485 29.12 -43.34 -0.94
N GLN A 486 28.39 -42.78 0.03
CA GLN A 486 28.99 -42.37 1.33
C GLN A 486 29.59 -43.54 2.11
N GLN A 487 29.16 -44.78 1.85
CA GLN A 487 29.71 -45.98 2.48
C GLN A 487 31.07 -46.43 1.91
N PHE A 488 31.50 -45.86 0.78
CA PHE A 488 32.80 -46.15 0.13
C PHE A 488 33.78 -44.98 0.09
N TYR A 489 33.33 -43.73 0.29
CA TYR A 489 34.17 -42.53 0.21
C TYR A 489 33.87 -41.56 1.38
N PRO A 490 34.39 -41.82 2.60
CA PRO A 490 34.15 -40.98 3.77
C PRO A 490 34.78 -39.59 3.71
N GLU A 491 35.71 -39.32 2.78
CA GLU A 491 36.41 -38.02 2.66
C GLU A 491 35.47 -36.84 2.31
N LEU A 492 34.29 -37.10 1.74
CA LEU A 492 33.38 -36.07 1.21
C LEU A 492 32.37 -35.57 2.25
N GLN A 493 32.88 -34.86 3.26
CA GLN A 493 32.06 -34.09 4.22
C GLN A 493 31.78 -32.66 3.72
N PRO A 494 30.57 -32.10 3.92
CA PRO A 494 30.25 -30.72 3.56
C PRO A 494 30.87 -29.71 4.54
N TYR A 495 31.35 -28.58 4.00
CA TYR A 495 32.07 -27.56 4.76
C TYR A 495 31.14 -26.78 5.70
N SER A 496 31.33 -26.92 7.01
CA SER A 496 30.63 -26.13 8.04
C SER A 496 31.46 -24.89 8.42
N SER A 497 30.77 -23.80 8.76
CA SER A 497 31.39 -22.55 9.22
C SER A 497 31.50 -22.49 10.74
N ILE A 498 32.59 -21.92 11.25
CA ILE A 498 32.68 -21.07 12.46
C ILE A 498 34.08 -20.45 12.56
N ARG A 499 34.23 -19.47 13.46
CA ARG A 499 35.38 -18.56 13.63
C ARG A 499 36.45 -19.13 14.59
N ASP A 500 37.68 -18.59 14.57
CA ASP A 500 38.12 -17.54 15.52
C ASP A 500 39.59 -17.11 15.24
N GLU A 501 40.10 -16.14 16.01
CA GLU A 501 41.40 -15.47 15.81
C GLU A 501 42.59 -16.27 16.39
N HIS A 502 43.76 -16.25 15.73
CA HIS A 502 45.01 -15.66 16.28
C HIS A 502 46.24 -15.79 15.34
N ASP A 503 47.16 -14.82 15.51
CA ASP A 503 48.62 -14.87 15.40
C ASP A 503 49.42 -15.10 14.08
N LEU A 504 50.23 -14.07 13.80
CA LEU A 504 51.67 -14.06 13.46
C LEU A 504 52.21 -14.38 12.02
N HIS A 505 52.62 -13.27 11.38
CA HIS A 505 53.85 -13.06 10.58
C HIS A 505 54.07 -13.75 9.20
N MET A 506 54.63 -12.96 8.27
CA MET A 506 55.13 -13.40 6.96
C MET A 506 56.57 -13.95 7.03
N PRO A 507 56.96 -14.89 6.15
CA PRO A 507 58.33 -15.05 5.67
C PRO A 507 58.64 -14.09 4.47
N PRO A 508 59.92 -13.86 4.11
CA PRO A 508 60.34 -12.67 3.34
C PRO A 508 60.47 -12.81 1.81
N LEU A 509 60.71 -11.66 1.17
CA LEU A 509 61.05 -11.45 -0.24
C LEU A 509 62.43 -12.02 -0.67
N PRO A 510 62.63 -12.30 -1.97
CA PRO A 510 63.92 -12.24 -2.66
C PRO A 510 64.11 -10.90 -3.41
N ASP A 511 65.36 -10.43 -3.51
CA ASP A 511 65.72 -9.13 -4.11
C ASP A 511 66.01 -9.15 -5.62
N GLY A 512 65.66 -8.03 -6.28
CA GLY A 512 66.55 -7.33 -7.22
C GLY A 512 66.65 -7.76 -8.69
N LEU A 513 66.21 -6.88 -9.60
CA LEU A 513 67.15 -6.00 -10.34
C LEU A 513 66.47 -4.92 -11.24
N ALA A 514 66.90 -3.67 -11.02
CA ALA A 514 67.01 -2.53 -11.95
C ALA A 514 65.98 -2.28 -13.09
N GLY A 515 65.23 -1.17 -12.98
CA GLY A 515 64.58 -0.44 -14.07
C GLY A 515 64.22 0.99 -13.63
N GLN A 516 64.56 2.03 -14.40
CA GLN A 516 64.50 3.43 -13.96
C GLN A 516 63.15 4.12 -14.23
N VAL A 517 62.81 5.09 -13.37
CA VAL A 517 61.57 5.91 -13.44
C VAL A 517 61.94 7.40 -13.42
N PRO A 518 61.41 8.25 -14.33
CA PRO A 518 61.53 9.71 -14.24
C PRO A 518 60.50 10.32 -13.24
N PRO A 519 60.84 11.41 -12.54
CA PRO A 519 60.03 11.92 -11.42
C PRO A 519 58.86 12.84 -11.85
N PRO A 520 57.74 12.87 -11.07
CA PRO A 520 56.66 13.85 -11.23
C PRO A 520 56.99 15.21 -10.57
N SER A 521 56.29 16.26 -11.02
CA SER A 521 56.53 17.66 -10.67
C SER A 521 56.11 18.09 -9.25
N PRO A 522 56.76 19.11 -8.65
CA PRO A 522 56.39 19.65 -7.33
C PRO A 522 55.19 20.62 -7.37
N PRO A 523 54.49 20.83 -6.24
CA PRO A 523 53.39 21.80 -6.12
C PRO A 523 53.89 23.25 -6.06
N VAL A 524 53.07 24.19 -6.58
CA VAL A 524 53.40 25.62 -6.70
C VAL A 524 52.95 26.42 -5.47
N VAL A 525 53.74 27.44 -5.10
CA VAL A 525 53.53 28.31 -3.93
C VAL A 525 52.70 29.57 -4.29
N LYS A 526 51.93 30.08 -3.32
CA LYS A 526 51.13 31.31 -3.41
C LYS A 526 51.98 32.58 -3.62
N PRO A 527 51.39 33.64 -4.20
CA PRO A 527 51.62 35.02 -3.78
C PRO A 527 50.46 35.54 -2.89
N ASN A 528 50.78 36.44 -1.94
CA ASN A 528 49.81 37.19 -1.14
C ASN A 528 49.59 38.58 -1.72
N PHE A 529 48.44 39.21 -1.43
CA PHE A 529 48.37 40.66 -1.17
C PHE A 529 47.33 40.96 -0.07
N ALA A 530 47.49 42.09 0.62
CA ALA A 530 46.64 42.60 1.70
C ALA A 530 45.78 43.80 1.19
N ALA A 531 44.95 44.53 1.96
CA ALA A 531 44.77 44.65 3.42
C ALA A 531 43.37 45.22 3.79
N GLY A 532 43.06 45.31 5.09
CA GLY A 532 41.93 46.04 5.68
C GLY A 532 40.97 45.13 6.48
N SER A 533 41.04 45.03 7.81
CA SER A 533 40.51 45.96 8.85
C SER A 533 38.97 46.14 8.79
N SER A 534 38.19 45.92 9.86
CA SER A 534 38.46 46.28 11.27
C SER A 534 37.96 45.30 12.36
N SER A 535 38.29 45.63 13.62
CA SER A 535 37.88 45.06 14.94
C SER A 535 36.36 44.94 15.18
N SER A 536 35.82 44.25 16.21
CA SER A 536 36.34 43.86 17.56
C SER A 536 35.87 42.47 18.01
N ALA A 537 36.61 41.65 18.78
CA ALA A 537 36.85 41.70 20.24
C ALA A 537 35.56 41.89 21.08
N SER A 538 35.34 41.18 22.20
CA SER A 538 36.32 40.65 23.17
C SER A 538 36.06 39.21 23.68
N SER A 539 37.11 38.55 24.15
CA SER A 539 37.09 37.30 24.93
C SER A 539 37.59 37.54 26.38
N ASN A 540 37.26 36.64 27.30
CA ASN A 540 38.03 36.46 28.54
C ASN A 540 37.84 35.06 29.12
N ASN A 541 38.91 34.45 29.62
CA ASN A 541 38.94 33.08 30.15
C ASN A 541 40.15 32.93 31.08
N PHE A 542 39.96 32.46 32.32
CA PHE A 542 41.07 32.18 33.24
C PHE A 542 40.68 31.12 34.28
N GLN A 543 41.54 30.11 34.45
CA GLN A 543 41.54 29.17 35.58
C GLN A 543 42.53 29.67 36.66
N PHE A 544 42.49 29.11 37.88
CA PHE A 544 43.65 28.39 38.45
C PHE A 544 43.35 27.59 39.75
N GLN A 545 44.01 26.44 39.88
CA GLN A 545 44.48 25.72 41.10
C GLN A 545 43.57 25.35 42.31
N THR A 546 43.26 24.05 42.39
CA THR A 546 43.64 23.06 43.45
C THR A 546 43.63 23.41 44.96
N SER A 547 42.99 22.54 45.77
CA SER A 547 43.61 21.82 46.93
C SER A 547 42.64 20.86 47.64
N GLY A 548 43.14 19.77 48.25
CA GLY A 548 42.41 18.96 49.24
C GLY A 548 42.45 17.43 49.03
N LYS A 549 42.89 16.66 50.05
CA LYS A 549 42.77 15.19 50.15
C LYS A 549 41.74 14.84 51.23
N GLY A 550 41.05 13.69 51.12
CA GLY A 550 40.11 13.20 52.14
C GLY A 550 39.59 11.78 51.84
N GLU A 551 39.45 10.96 52.88
CA GLU A 551 39.41 9.49 52.80
C GLU A 551 38.79 8.92 54.10
N ILE A 552 38.18 7.72 54.19
CA ILE A 552 37.95 6.63 53.23
C ILE A 552 36.48 6.10 53.41
N ILE A 553 36.25 4.80 53.23
CA ILE A 553 35.14 3.96 53.77
C ILE A 553 33.78 3.94 53.03
N SER A 554 33.66 2.95 52.14
CA SER A 554 32.60 1.91 52.07
C SER A 554 31.21 2.20 52.69
N GLY A 555 30.18 2.21 51.84
CA GLY A 555 28.76 2.09 52.23
C GLY A 555 27.91 1.55 51.06
N SER A 556 27.03 0.58 51.31
CA SER A 556 26.41 -0.24 50.25
C SER A 556 24.88 -0.11 50.11
N LYS A 557 24.39 -0.44 48.89
CA LYS A 557 23.01 -0.84 48.49
C LYS A 557 22.04 0.22 47.92
N LEU A 558 21.29 -0.28 46.93
CA LEU A 558 20.10 0.29 46.28
C LEU A 558 18.87 0.24 47.20
N PRO A 559 17.82 0.99 46.85
CA PRO A 559 16.47 0.41 46.79
C PRO A 559 15.81 0.53 45.40
N ALA A 560 14.71 -0.19 45.20
CA ALA A 560 13.95 -0.26 43.94
C ALA A 560 12.51 0.27 44.09
N ALA A 561 11.72 0.16 43.01
CA ALA A 561 10.38 0.74 42.85
C ALA A 561 9.30 0.18 43.83
N PRO A 562 8.23 0.95 44.11
CA PRO A 562 7.09 0.50 44.93
C PRO A 562 6.14 -0.44 44.15
N GLY A 563 5.54 -1.38 44.87
CA GLY A 563 4.57 -2.35 44.34
C GLY A 563 3.11 -2.03 44.67
N ILE A 564 2.18 -2.63 43.91
CA ILE A 564 0.73 -2.50 44.09
C ILE A 564 0.21 -3.60 45.04
N MET A 565 -0.69 -3.26 45.96
CA MET A 565 -1.37 -4.20 46.87
C MET A 565 -2.81 -4.49 46.42
N LEU A 566 -3.19 -5.77 46.47
CA LEU A 566 -4.59 -6.22 46.37
C LEU A 566 -5.08 -6.60 47.78
N GLY A 567 -6.35 -6.32 48.08
CA GLY A 567 -7.02 -6.68 49.33
C GLY A 567 -8.48 -7.06 49.10
N SER A 568 -9.03 -7.99 49.90
CA SER A 568 -10.28 -8.69 49.61
C SER A 568 -11.21 -8.83 50.84
N GLY A 569 -12.53 -8.84 50.58
CA GLY A 569 -13.61 -8.97 51.57
C GLY A 569 -14.56 -7.76 51.58
N GLY A 570 -15.83 -7.86 52.03
CA GLY A 570 -16.57 -9.06 52.44
C GLY A 570 -17.90 -8.74 53.14
N THR A 571 -19.02 -9.21 52.57
CA THR A 571 -20.37 -9.46 53.18
C THR A 571 -21.26 -8.33 53.77
N SER A 572 -22.51 -8.33 53.27
CA SER A 572 -23.83 -8.22 53.96
C SER A 572 -24.45 -6.89 54.48
N LEU A 573 -25.61 -6.56 53.86
CA LEU A 573 -26.95 -6.18 54.45
C LEU A 573 -27.02 -4.99 55.45
N PHE A 574 -27.76 -3.90 55.18
CA PHE A 574 -29.25 -3.87 55.19
C PHE A 574 -29.88 -2.65 54.44
N SER A 575 -31.21 -2.55 54.48
CA SER A 575 -32.14 -1.66 53.76
C SER A 575 -32.11 -0.14 54.04
N GLY A 576 -32.53 0.68 53.06
CA GLY A 576 -33.05 2.05 53.24
C GLY A 576 -33.34 2.79 51.93
N ASP A 577 -34.56 3.34 51.75
CA ASP A 577 -34.99 4.03 50.53
C ASP A 577 -34.43 5.45 50.36
N THR A 578 -34.17 5.89 49.11
CA THR A 578 -34.40 7.28 48.67
C THR A 578 -34.42 7.42 47.13
N ALA A 579 -34.99 8.53 46.64
CA ALA A 579 -35.43 8.70 45.26
C ALA A 579 -34.34 8.93 44.18
N SER A 580 -34.69 8.65 42.92
CA SER A 580 -33.95 9.05 41.71
C SER A 580 -34.09 10.56 41.40
N PRO A 581 -33.30 11.11 40.47
CA PRO A 581 -33.82 11.27 39.10
C PRO A 581 -32.82 10.94 37.97
N GLY A 582 -33.34 10.84 36.74
CA GLY A 582 -32.61 10.41 35.54
C GLY A 582 -31.82 11.48 34.80
N LYS A 583 -31.18 11.05 33.69
CA LYS A 583 -30.32 11.86 32.81
C LYS A 583 -31.10 12.95 32.05
N PRO A 584 -30.54 14.16 31.84
CA PRO A 584 -31.08 15.13 30.89
C PRO A 584 -30.66 14.79 29.45
N SER A 585 -31.56 15.04 28.49
CA SER A 585 -31.28 15.05 27.06
C SER A 585 -30.78 16.43 26.60
N ARG A 586 -29.92 16.49 25.57
CA ARG A 586 -29.52 17.77 24.96
C ARG A 586 -30.55 18.22 23.93
N ALA A 587 -31.03 19.47 24.07
CA ALA A 587 -31.97 20.08 23.15
C ALA A 587 -31.27 20.70 21.93
N LYS A 588 -32.02 20.86 20.82
CA LYS A 588 -31.65 21.77 19.72
C LYS A 588 -31.90 23.21 20.15
N ILE A 589 -31.08 24.14 19.67
CA ILE A 589 -31.29 25.59 19.84
C ILE A 589 -31.46 26.23 18.46
N PHE A 590 -32.48 27.08 18.34
CA PHE A 590 -32.87 27.89 17.19
C PHE A 590 -33.15 29.29 17.76
N PHE A 591 -32.64 30.38 17.17
CA PHE A 591 -33.03 31.79 17.38
C PHE A 591 -32.31 32.68 16.31
N PRO A 592 -32.77 33.91 15.98
CA PRO A 592 -33.78 34.09 14.92
C PRO A 592 -33.43 35.21 13.89
N ASP A 593 -34.30 35.41 12.90
CA ASP A 593 -34.21 36.52 11.92
C ASP A 593 -34.71 37.88 12.49
N SER A 594 -34.14 38.99 12.03
CA SER A 594 -34.75 40.35 12.06
C SER A 594 -34.04 41.33 11.10
N ASP A 595 -34.78 41.93 10.17
CA ASP A 595 -34.29 42.91 9.18
C ASP A 595 -33.95 44.30 9.76
N ILE A 596 -33.20 45.15 9.01
CA ILE A 596 -33.62 46.50 8.49
C ILE A 596 -32.48 47.42 7.95
N ILE A 597 -32.62 47.81 6.67
CA ILE A 597 -32.30 49.11 5.97
C ILE A 597 -30.85 49.59 5.64
N ASP A 598 -30.68 49.89 4.33
CA ASP A 598 -29.89 50.88 3.55
C ASP A 598 -28.47 51.39 3.94
N ALA A 599 -27.56 51.34 2.95
CA ALA A 599 -27.14 52.55 2.19
C ALA A 599 -26.39 52.22 0.86
N ILE A 600 -26.54 53.08 -0.16
CA ILE A 600 -25.91 53.00 -1.50
C ILE A 600 -25.25 54.35 -1.85
N PRO A 601 -24.04 54.37 -2.45
CA PRO A 601 -23.89 55.02 -3.77
C PRO A 601 -22.93 54.33 -4.76
N ARG A 602 -23.08 54.66 -6.05
CA ARG A 602 -22.44 54.02 -7.23
C ARG A 602 -21.36 54.90 -7.88
N LYS A 603 -20.49 54.30 -8.70
CA LYS A 603 -19.91 54.83 -9.97
C LYS A 603 -19.59 53.62 -10.90
N ILE A 604 -19.85 53.52 -12.22
CA ILE A 604 -20.05 54.47 -13.37
C ILE A 604 -18.72 55.08 -13.85
N SER A 605 -18.26 55.03 -15.12
CA SER A 605 -18.68 54.34 -16.39
C SER A 605 -17.63 54.60 -17.51
N SER A 606 -17.68 54.07 -18.75
CA SER A 606 -17.97 52.71 -19.31
C SER A 606 -18.01 52.75 -20.87
N SER A 607 -17.19 51.97 -21.60
CA SER A 607 -17.21 51.86 -23.09
C SER A 607 -16.63 50.50 -23.55
N LEU A 608 -17.22 49.66 -24.43
CA LEU A 608 -17.91 49.84 -25.74
C LEU A 608 -16.93 50.18 -26.89
N GLN A 609 -16.98 49.63 -28.12
CA GLN A 609 -17.60 48.43 -28.77
C GLN A 609 -16.96 48.32 -30.22
N PRO A 610 -17.44 47.62 -31.29
CA PRO A 610 -18.76 47.03 -31.64
C PRO A 610 -18.71 45.55 -32.12
N ILE A 611 -19.70 45.10 -32.94
CA ILE A 611 -20.18 43.70 -33.00
C ILE A 611 -20.40 43.12 -34.45
N PRO A 612 -21.42 42.29 -34.89
CA PRO A 612 -21.21 41.12 -35.77
C PRO A 612 -21.91 41.25 -37.16
N PRO A 613 -22.33 40.16 -37.87
CA PRO A 613 -23.55 39.35 -37.55
C PRO A 613 -23.31 37.81 -37.72
N SER A 614 -24.22 36.83 -37.50
CA SER A 614 -25.68 36.67 -37.25
C SER A 614 -25.90 35.20 -36.74
N TYR A 615 -27.03 34.63 -36.26
CA TYR A 615 -28.44 34.99 -35.93
C TYR A 615 -28.98 33.84 -34.98
N VAL A 616 -29.76 34.09 -33.91
CA VAL A 616 -31.25 34.01 -33.76
C VAL A 616 -31.86 32.58 -33.92
N SER A 617 -32.76 32.03 -33.07
CA SER A 617 -33.67 32.57 -32.02
C SER A 617 -33.87 31.63 -30.79
N SER A 618 -34.59 32.12 -29.77
CA SER A 618 -35.17 31.38 -28.61
C SER A 618 -36.70 31.70 -28.52
N PRO A 619 -37.51 31.72 -27.41
CA PRO A 619 -37.24 31.60 -25.95
C PRO A 619 -38.30 30.89 -25.02
N TYR A 620 -37.98 30.83 -23.71
CA TYR A 620 -38.82 31.16 -22.52
C TYR A 620 -39.71 30.18 -21.68
N TYR A 621 -39.65 30.43 -20.35
CA TYR A 621 -40.55 30.09 -19.19
C TYR A 621 -40.74 28.59 -18.80
N SER A 622 -40.92 28.20 -17.52
CA SER A 622 -40.78 28.88 -16.20
C SER A 622 -40.76 27.90 -15.01
N ARG A 623 -40.34 28.34 -13.81
CA ARG A 623 -40.49 27.62 -12.52
C ARG A 623 -41.91 27.74 -11.94
N THR A 624 -42.35 26.71 -11.21
CA THR A 624 -43.35 26.79 -10.12
C THR A 624 -43.00 25.85 -8.97
N GLN A 625 -43.53 26.14 -7.77
CA GLN A 625 -43.57 25.25 -6.61
C GLN A 625 -44.72 24.21 -6.81
N SER A 626 -45.01 23.21 -5.98
CA SER A 626 -44.80 23.02 -4.53
C SER A 626 -44.92 21.54 -4.08
N SER A 627 -44.66 21.30 -2.80
CA SER A 627 -44.90 20.07 -2.02
C SER A 627 -46.28 19.39 -2.20
N PHE A 628 -46.36 18.06 -1.97
CA PHE A 628 -47.00 17.44 -0.78
C PHE A 628 -46.95 15.87 -0.74
N ILE A 629 -46.74 15.32 0.48
CA ILE A 629 -47.12 14.02 1.10
C ILE A 629 -47.24 12.70 0.28
N SER A 630 -46.36 11.76 0.66
CA SER A 630 -46.46 10.31 0.95
C SER A 630 -47.43 9.30 0.26
N SER A 631 -46.92 8.05 0.20
CA SER A 631 -47.67 6.77 0.18
C SER A 631 -48.36 6.38 -1.14
N SER A 632 -48.60 5.11 -1.49
CA SER A 632 -48.14 3.82 -0.94
C SER A 632 -48.04 2.75 -2.04
N ASN A 633 -47.74 1.50 -1.67
CA ASN A 633 -47.63 0.30 -2.50
C ASN A 633 -48.64 0.20 -3.66
N GLU A 634 -48.19 -0.28 -4.82
CA GLU A 634 -48.96 -1.31 -5.54
C GLU A 634 -48.04 -2.26 -6.34
N GLN A 635 -48.26 -3.56 -6.20
CA GLN A 635 -47.63 -4.58 -7.04
C GLN A 635 -48.45 -4.75 -8.33
N LYS A 636 -47.81 -4.69 -9.51
CA LYS A 636 -48.41 -5.23 -10.75
C LYS A 636 -47.41 -6.08 -11.53
N HIS A 637 -47.76 -7.35 -11.73
CA HIS A 637 -47.01 -8.27 -12.59
C HIS A 637 -47.13 -7.85 -14.06
N GLY A 638 -46.01 -7.54 -14.72
CA GLY A 638 -45.91 -7.43 -16.18
C GLY A 638 -45.17 -8.63 -16.77
N LYS A 639 -45.84 -9.46 -17.58
CA LYS A 639 -45.18 -10.43 -18.45
C LYS A 639 -44.65 -9.70 -19.69
N GLY A 640 -43.32 -9.50 -19.77
CA GLY A 640 -42.63 -9.02 -20.97
C GLY A 640 -42.03 -10.19 -21.76
N ILE A 641 -42.14 -10.17 -23.08
CA ILE A 641 -41.62 -11.20 -23.99
C ILE A 641 -40.26 -10.74 -24.58
N TYR A 642 -39.48 -11.72 -25.03
CA TYR A 642 -38.10 -11.64 -25.51
C TYR A 642 -37.77 -10.57 -26.56
N SER A 643 -36.45 -10.34 -26.67
CA SER A 643 -35.70 -9.93 -27.87
C SER A 643 -35.47 -8.44 -28.14
N LEU A 644 -34.21 -8.03 -27.95
CA LEU A 644 -33.48 -7.32 -29.01
C LEU A 644 -32.01 -7.77 -29.02
N ILE A 645 -31.49 -8.09 -30.20
CA ILE A 645 -30.07 -8.36 -30.43
C ILE A 645 -29.52 -7.17 -31.23
N ILE A 646 -28.46 -6.53 -30.74
CA ILE A 646 -27.61 -5.67 -31.56
C ILE A 646 -26.14 -5.97 -31.22
N THR A 647 -25.39 -6.34 -32.25
CA THR A 647 -23.93 -6.37 -32.30
C THR A 647 -23.49 -5.76 -33.64
N PRO A 648 -22.20 -5.45 -33.81
CA PRO A 648 -21.45 -4.42 -33.11
C PRO A 648 -21.22 -3.21 -34.04
N TYR A 649 -20.42 -2.23 -33.63
CA TYR A 649 -19.74 -1.32 -34.56
C TYR A 649 -18.26 -1.16 -34.17
N ASN A 650 -17.44 -0.92 -35.19
CA ASN A 650 -15.97 -0.97 -35.22
C ASN A 650 -15.27 -0.18 -34.11
#